data_AF-V6MAV3-F1
#
_entry.id   AF-V6MAV3-F1
#
_cell.length_a   1.000
_cell.length_b   1.000
_cell.length_c   1.000
_cell.angle_alpha   90.00
_cell.angle_beta   90.00
_cell.angle_gamma   90.00
#
_symmetry.space_group_name_H-M   'P 1'
#
loop_
_entity.id
_entity.type
_entity.pdbx_description
1 polymer ?
#
loop_
_entity_poly.entity_id
_entity_poly.type
_entity_poly.pdbx_seq_one_letter_code
_entity_poly.pdbx_strand_id
1 'polypeptide(L)'
;MVSFLLQLGDSIFYRSTNGCATRFAKSLSRLRFVSENSAKFPGWGCAINGIQVKVTFSKAVDRISAEKTANYTVTGLEGAKAVSGVQLLNEKEVLLTLGAALNNGSEYTVKASKEIKDAAGTKLGVDVETKTTLNDVTIPTVTEVKSLSTSQVQVTFSEPVKTLGASVNSSVEIFPVKADGTEDTALPHVAAATSSENGKVWIITLNAGSELKPGTKYNVYLNKDRQVVDYVGYVAAAAKVELSYSADVTVPQASSLDVLGQEYVIVKFNKPIKTFNASNVYWNVDGSESNNSNVGQSFEKIDATTFKVKFNLIPGGEKHFFVKGAEDFAGNVAPTAKFTKTIVDAITPAVSAIKLVDSDTFKVELNVEIADATTVFADDASTADKTKGRAFYPITDKDGNAVLVKSVEYGKKADGTDDHAVRLINVYNPLAQGNYTVKVTGLKDSLGRVLADKSEVINVANMPGLVAGATASAATGTQTKDQILLNINETTSASVSEESLLNTANWIVTTPVGTKSFAEVAGAKVTKVSSELYILEADKGAVRVTSQIQAVGLKTADGKTVAPFTATPVAATALDLGSNDFVASTTLTKKQVTIKVNGLLGNVNPADFRLFENNVDQTAKYVQSVTFANSTVKTANTSTITITLKEDLTLTNAYGLKVAASNIGTKDIFGNKLVANSGLILQDTTSAAISNAFVADADTAGNVIKVAFDKDVTASSLNKADFKVKTSKGTELTVDSVANTGDEYATITLDAGTDIPAGEEVTVEFKKNLSTALVTDGSVTTSSFRITGVSLDKGENPAIIEGDESMTITFNKAINPDVVAKIAAGDSGVTATAITTAFGALTGDTLFGTDPANTLEYDVDGNTVTITFSGLVAADTATAAPDAPLSFTPDADAELADGTTAIESV
;
A
#
# COMPACT_ATOMS: atom_id res chain seq x y z
N MET A 1 3.31 28.66 -77.45
CA MET A 1 4.55 28.70 -76.64
C MET A 1 4.40 27.65 -75.55
N VAL A 2 4.72 26.40 -75.89
CA VAL A 2 5.91 25.63 -75.42
C VAL A 2 5.68 25.14 -73.98
N SER A 3 5.17 23.91 -73.77
CA SER A 3 5.89 22.59 -73.75
C SER A 3 6.77 22.44 -72.49
N PHE A 4 6.90 21.32 -71.77
CA PHE A 4 6.52 19.91 -71.95
C PHE A 4 6.73 19.16 -70.61
N LEU A 5 6.21 17.93 -70.51
CA LEU A 5 6.51 16.90 -69.50
C LEU A 5 8.02 16.70 -69.23
N LEU A 6 8.38 16.24 -68.02
CA LEU A 6 9.35 15.13 -67.86
C LEU A 6 9.30 14.48 -66.47
N GLN A 7 8.84 13.23 -66.50
CA GLN A 7 9.26 12.08 -65.69
C GLN A 7 10.79 12.02 -65.58
N LEU A 8 11.33 11.66 -64.41
CA LEU A 8 12.50 10.79 -64.25
C LEU A 8 12.67 10.51 -62.74
N GLY A 9 12.37 9.27 -62.37
CA GLY A 9 12.90 8.71 -61.14
C GLY A 9 14.40 8.47 -61.33
N ASP A 10 15.17 8.75 -60.30
CA ASP A 10 16.37 7.98 -60.00
C ASP A 10 16.60 8.03 -58.49
N SER A 11 16.41 6.86 -57.89
CA SER A 11 16.69 6.60 -56.48
C SER A 11 18.19 6.48 -56.32
N ILE A 12 18.86 7.52 -55.83
CA ILE A 12 20.22 7.39 -55.31
C ILE A 12 20.12 6.68 -53.96
N PHE A 13 20.15 5.36 -53.98
CA PHE A 13 20.39 4.54 -52.79
C PHE A 13 21.87 4.69 -52.41
N TYR A 14 22.16 5.62 -51.49
CA TYR A 14 23.36 5.50 -50.67
C TYR A 14 23.15 4.31 -49.73
N ARG A 15 23.70 3.13 -50.08
CA ARG A 15 23.82 2.00 -49.14
C ARG A 15 24.89 2.37 -48.11
N SER A 16 24.47 2.94 -46.98
CA SER A 16 25.23 2.82 -45.74
C SER A 16 25.04 1.39 -45.22
N THR A 17 26.13 0.62 -45.20
CA THR A 17 26.15 -0.81 -44.84
C THR A 17 25.97 -1.08 -43.35
N ASN A 18 25.97 -0.05 -42.51
CA ASN A 18 25.71 -0.18 -41.08
C ASN A 18 24.31 0.37 -40.78
N GLY A 19 23.46 -0.43 -40.14
CA GLY A 19 22.04 -0.13 -39.86
C GLY A 19 21.76 1.13 -39.03
N CYS A 20 22.78 1.92 -38.65
CA CYS A 20 22.57 3.18 -37.93
C CYS A 20 22.00 4.32 -38.81
N ALA A 21 22.06 4.27 -40.15
CA ALA A 21 21.60 5.37 -41.02
C ALA A 21 20.15 5.23 -41.56
N THR A 22 19.62 4.01 -41.68
CA THR A 22 18.38 3.76 -42.46
C THR A 22 17.07 4.07 -41.73
N ARG A 23 17.09 4.32 -40.41
CA ARG A 23 15.89 4.74 -39.67
C ARG A 23 15.61 6.25 -39.68
N PHE A 24 16.54 7.07 -40.17
CA PHE A 24 16.32 8.51 -40.33
C PHE A 24 15.14 8.82 -41.27
N ALA A 25 14.91 7.99 -42.30
CA ALA A 25 13.84 8.20 -43.27
C ALA A 25 12.46 7.65 -42.84
N LYS A 26 12.40 6.63 -41.96
CA LYS A 26 11.12 6.00 -41.57
C LYS A 26 10.40 6.69 -40.41
N SER A 27 11.08 7.53 -39.62
CA SER A 27 10.48 8.22 -38.47
C SER A 27 9.81 9.57 -38.82
N LEU A 28 10.04 10.11 -40.02
CA LEU A 28 9.53 11.44 -40.42
C LEU A 28 8.12 11.42 -41.02
N SER A 29 7.53 10.26 -41.33
CA SER A 29 6.23 10.19 -42.00
C SER A 29 5.02 10.18 -41.07
N ARG A 30 5.20 10.18 -39.75
CA ARG A 30 4.11 10.26 -38.77
C ARG A 30 4.57 10.92 -37.47
N LEU A 31 4.38 12.22 -37.30
CA LEU A 31 3.96 12.83 -36.01
C LEU A 31 3.77 14.34 -36.12
N ARG A 32 2.62 14.80 -35.60
CA ARG A 32 2.19 16.19 -35.50
C ARG A 32 3.08 16.96 -34.52
N PHE A 33 3.32 18.24 -34.82
CA PHE A 33 3.93 19.19 -33.89
C PHE A 33 2.95 19.50 -32.75
N VAL A 34 3.31 19.15 -31.52
CA VAL A 34 2.83 19.83 -30.32
C VAL A 34 4.06 20.42 -29.63
N SER A 35 4.05 21.74 -29.51
CA SER A 35 5.01 22.54 -28.76
C SER A 35 4.79 22.35 -27.27
N GLU A 36 5.79 21.86 -26.54
CA GLU A 36 5.86 22.08 -25.10
C GLU A 36 7.32 22.04 -24.62
N ASN A 37 7.65 23.08 -23.86
CA ASN A 37 8.96 23.46 -23.37
C ASN A 37 9.21 22.77 -22.03
N SER A 38 9.96 21.65 -21.99
CA SER A 38 10.61 21.09 -20.79
C SER A 38 11.61 19.99 -21.19
N ALA A 39 12.79 19.99 -20.59
CA ALA A 39 13.98 19.18 -20.89
C ALA A 39 13.73 17.74 -21.37
N LYS A 40 14.16 17.41 -22.59
CA LYS A 40 14.32 16.02 -23.06
C LYS A 40 15.75 15.82 -23.57
N PHE A 41 16.51 14.96 -22.90
CA PHE A 41 17.76 14.40 -23.40
C PHE A 41 17.49 12.99 -23.97
N PRO A 42 17.13 12.81 -25.26
CA PRO A 42 17.15 11.47 -25.83
C PRO A 42 18.56 11.17 -26.34
N GLY A 43 19.28 10.31 -25.62
CA GLY A 43 20.45 9.62 -26.15
C GLY A 43 20.05 8.39 -26.97
N TRP A 44 20.87 7.98 -27.95
CA TRP A 44 20.61 6.83 -28.83
C TRP A 44 21.73 5.79 -28.70
N GLY A 45 21.39 4.51 -28.54
CA GLY A 45 22.32 3.39 -28.49
C GLY A 45 22.30 2.62 -29.81
N CYS A 46 23.43 2.52 -30.51
CA CYS A 46 23.60 1.67 -31.71
C CYS A 46 24.62 0.57 -31.38
N ALA A 47 24.21 -0.71 -31.40
CA ALA A 47 25.17 -1.81 -31.42
C ALA A 47 25.91 -1.75 -32.77
N ILE A 48 27.24 -1.57 -32.72
CA ILE A 48 28.04 -1.34 -33.94
C ILE A 48 28.77 -2.60 -34.39
N ASN A 49 29.04 -3.55 -33.49
CA ASN A 49 29.58 -4.89 -33.76
C ASN A 49 29.30 -5.80 -32.57
N GLY A 50 29.77 -7.05 -32.61
CA GLY A 50 29.55 -8.07 -31.59
C GLY A 50 29.93 -7.70 -30.14
N ILE A 51 30.81 -6.73 -29.87
CA ILE A 51 31.19 -6.37 -28.48
C ILE A 51 31.14 -4.86 -28.19
N GLN A 52 30.68 -4.04 -29.14
CA GLN A 52 30.68 -2.59 -28.98
C GLN A 52 29.31 -1.97 -29.23
N VAL A 53 28.93 -1.03 -28.36
CA VAL A 53 27.72 -0.22 -28.47
C VAL A 53 28.10 1.25 -28.41
N LYS A 54 27.65 2.04 -29.38
CA LYS A 54 27.81 3.49 -29.37
C LYS A 54 26.58 4.17 -28.77
N VAL A 55 26.76 5.00 -27.77
CA VAL A 55 25.73 5.84 -27.15
C VAL A 55 25.97 7.29 -27.54
N THR A 56 25.00 7.93 -28.20
CA THR A 56 25.08 9.33 -28.63
C THR A 56 24.14 10.18 -27.78
N PHE A 57 24.63 11.27 -27.19
CA PHE A 57 23.88 12.25 -26.41
C PHE A 57 23.52 13.48 -27.25
N SER A 58 22.42 14.16 -26.90
CA SER A 58 21.99 15.37 -27.63
C SER A 58 22.85 16.60 -27.31
N LYS A 59 23.47 16.65 -26.13
CA LYS A 59 24.41 17.69 -25.69
C LYS A 59 25.75 17.10 -25.27
N ALA A 60 26.73 17.98 -25.12
CA ALA A 60 28.02 17.62 -24.58
C ALA A 60 27.86 17.04 -23.16
N VAL A 61 28.46 15.88 -22.91
CA VAL A 61 28.45 15.21 -21.61
C VAL A 61 29.73 15.48 -20.83
N ASP A 62 29.61 15.51 -19.51
CA ASP A 62 30.76 15.50 -18.62
C ASP A 62 31.48 14.15 -18.71
N ARG A 63 32.75 14.18 -19.07
CA ARG A 63 33.55 12.96 -19.29
C ARG A 63 33.63 12.09 -18.03
N ILE A 64 33.76 12.69 -16.84
CA ILE A 64 33.92 11.92 -15.60
C ILE A 64 32.69 11.06 -15.32
N SER A 65 31.49 11.62 -15.49
CA SER A 65 30.24 10.86 -15.33
C SER A 65 29.95 9.94 -16.52
N ALA A 66 30.27 10.35 -17.75
CA ALA A 66 30.01 9.58 -18.96
C ALA A 66 30.95 8.38 -19.17
N GLU A 67 32.14 8.36 -18.55
CA GLU A 67 33.08 7.22 -18.64
C GLU A 67 32.94 6.21 -17.48
N LYS A 68 31.95 6.37 -16.59
CA LYS A 68 31.69 5.40 -15.52
C LYS A 68 30.92 4.20 -16.06
N THR A 69 31.53 3.02 -16.00
CA THR A 69 30.88 1.75 -16.41
C THR A 69 29.52 1.52 -15.72
N ALA A 70 29.43 1.83 -14.43
CA ALA A 70 28.20 1.70 -13.63
C ALA A 70 27.02 2.57 -14.13
N ASN A 71 27.27 3.57 -14.97
CA ASN A 71 26.22 4.42 -15.54
C ASN A 71 25.57 3.81 -16.79
N TYR A 72 26.00 2.62 -17.23
CA TYR A 72 25.48 1.97 -18.43
C TYR A 72 25.13 0.52 -18.16
N THR A 73 24.00 0.07 -18.70
CA THR A 73 23.65 -1.35 -18.74
C THR A 73 23.19 -1.72 -20.14
N VAL A 74 23.60 -2.91 -20.61
CA VAL A 74 23.13 -3.48 -21.88
C VAL A 74 22.48 -4.83 -21.57
N THR A 75 21.20 -5.00 -21.90
CA THR A 75 20.42 -6.20 -21.53
C THR A 75 19.77 -6.81 -22.75
N GLY A 76 19.94 -8.11 -22.95
CA GLY A 76 19.26 -8.92 -23.97
C GLY A 76 18.34 -9.96 -23.35
N LEU A 77 17.79 -10.87 -24.17
CA LEU A 77 16.99 -12.01 -23.69
C LEU A 77 17.80 -12.96 -22.82
N GLU A 78 19.11 -13.04 -23.07
CA GLU A 78 20.09 -13.80 -22.30
C GLU A 78 20.53 -13.11 -20.99
N GLY A 79 19.94 -11.96 -20.65
CA GLY A 79 20.26 -11.18 -19.47
C GLY A 79 21.23 -10.03 -19.73
N ALA A 80 21.78 -9.48 -18.64
CA ALA A 80 22.67 -8.32 -18.68
C ALA A 80 24.06 -8.69 -19.22
N LYS A 81 24.56 -7.89 -20.15
CA LYS A 81 25.93 -7.92 -20.66
C LYS A 81 26.78 -6.96 -19.84
N ALA A 82 27.84 -7.48 -19.22
CA ALA A 82 28.78 -6.66 -18.47
C ALA A 82 29.44 -5.63 -19.39
N VAL A 83 29.39 -4.35 -19.01
CA VAL A 83 30.14 -3.28 -19.65
C VAL A 83 31.55 -3.30 -19.08
N SER A 84 32.53 -3.74 -19.88
CA SER A 84 33.93 -3.87 -19.48
C SER A 84 34.73 -2.58 -19.64
N GLY A 85 34.30 -1.68 -20.52
CA GLY A 85 34.95 -0.39 -20.72
C GLY A 85 34.01 0.66 -21.30
N VAL A 86 34.27 1.92 -20.99
CA VAL A 86 33.48 3.07 -21.49
C VAL A 86 34.43 4.19 -21.88
N GLN A 87 34.34 4.64 -23.14
CA GLN A 87 35.22 5.67 -23.68
C GLN A 87 34.39 6.79 -24.30
N LEU A 88 34.62 8.04 -23.89
CA LEU A 88 34.05 9.20 -24.55
C LEU A 88 34.87 9.52 -25.82
N LEU A 89 34.30 9.19 -26.99
CA LEU A 89 34.93 9.38 -28.31
C LEU A 89 35.02 10.86 -28.70
N ASN A 90 33.96 11.62 -28.39
CA ASN A 90 33.87 13.07 -28.55
C ASN A 90 32.88 13.62 -27.53
N GLU A 91 32.62 14.93 -27.52
CA GLU A 91 31.75 15.57 -26.53
C GLU A 91 30.37 14.91 -26.37
N LYS A 92 29.87 14.18 -27.37
CA LYS A 92 28.51 13.62 -27.39
C LYS A 92 28.44 12.12 -27.59
N GLU A 93 29.51 11.43 -27.94
CA GLU A 93 29.47 10.01 -28.29
C GLU A 93 30.35 9.18 -27.33
N VAL A 94 29.72 8.19 -26.71
CA VAL A 94 30.35 7.21 -25.82
C VAL A 94 30.39 5.86 -26.51
N LEU A 95 31.53 5.18 -26.45
CA LEU A 95 31.72 3.81 -26.89
C LEU A 95 31.74 2.90 -25.66
N LEU A 96 30.78 1.99 -25.59
CA LEU A 96 30.74 0.91 -24.61
C LEU A 96 31.45 -0.31 -25.20
N THR A 97 32.40 -0.88 -24.47
CA THR A 97 32.98 -2.19 -24.75
C THR A 97 32.37 -3.19 -23.77
N LEU A 98 31.95 -4.35 -24.26
CA LEU A 98 31.27 -5.38 -23.49
C LEU A 98 32.21 -6.54 -23.19
N GLY A 99 32.06 -7.16 -22.01
CA GLY A 99 32.83 -8.33 -21.61
C GLY A 99 32.39 -9.63 -22.31
N ALA A 100 31.23 -9.62 -22.98
CA ALA A 100 30.69 -10.77 -23.69
C ALA A 100 30.05 -10.33 -25.01
N ALA A 101 30.12 -11.21 -26.01
CA ALA A 101 29.54 -10.95 -27.32
C ALA A 101 28.00 -10.82 -27.26
N LEU A 102 27.50 -9.92 -28.09
CA LEU A 102 26.12 -9.79 -28.50
C LEU A 102 25.82 -10.82 -29.60
N ASN A 103 24.61 -11.36 -29.57
CA ASN A 103 24.11 -12.29 -30.56
C ASN A 103 23.62 -11.51 -31.78
N ASN A 104 24.07 -11.90 -32.97
CA ASN A 104 23.64 -11.26 -34.21
C ASN A 104 22.12 -11.48 -34.43
N GLY A 105 21.44 -10.47 -34.95
CA GLY A 105 19.98 -10.44 -35.13
C GLY A 105 19.16 -10.23 -33.85
N SER A 106 19.77 -10.14 -32.68
CA SER A 106 19.06 -10.00 -31.39
C SER A 106 18.86 -8.53 -30.99
N GLU A 107 17.74 -8.25 -30.32
CA GLU A 107 17.43 -6.93 -29.73
C GLU A 107 18.01 -6.82 -28.31
N TYR A 108 18.57 -5.65 -28.02
CA TYR A 108 19.18 -5.28 -26.75
C TYR A 108 18.62 -3.94 -26.27
N THR A 109 18.42 -3.81 -24.97
CA THR A 109 18.09 -2.55 -24.31
C THR A 109 19.37 -1.95 -23.72
N VAL A 110 19.70 -0.74 -24.15
CA VAL A 110 20.82 0.06 -23.65
C VAL A 110 20.24 1.13 -22.73
N LYS A 111 20.72 1.16 -21.49
CA LYS A 111 20.31 2.14 -20.47
C LYS A 111 21.48 3.04 -20.12
N ALA A 112 21.21 4.34 -20.07
CA ALA A 112 22.11 5.37 -19.55
C ALA A 112 21.51 5.93 -18.25
N SER A 113 22.30 5.96 -17.18
CA SER A 113 21.88 6.37 -15.84
C SER A 113 21.57 7.85 -15.73
N LYS A 114 20.56 8.21 -14.94
CA LYS A 114 20.22 9.58 -14.55
C LYS A 114 21.39 10.37 -13.95
N GLU A 115 22.40 9.67 -13.44
CA GLU A 115 23.57 10.24 -12.77
C GLU A 115 24.62 10.80 -13.75
N ILE A 116 24.48 10.53 -15.06
CA ILE A 116 25.30 11.16 -16.09
C ILE A 116 24.99 12.66 -16.13
N LYS A 117 26.04 13.49 -16.23
CA LYS A 117 25.94 14.94 -16.26
C LYS A 117 26.25 15.48 -17.65
N ASP A 118 25.64 16.60 -18.01
CA ASP A 118 26.11 17.41 -19.13
C ASP A 118 27.42 18.15 -18.78
N ALA A 119 28.04 18.78 -19.77
CA ALA A 119 29.28 19.55 -19.58
C ALA A 119 29.14 20.73 -18.60
N ALA A 120 27.91 21.17 -18.28
CA ALA A 120 27.63 22.19 -17.27
C ALA A 120 27.40 21.60 -15.87
N GLY A 121 27.51 20.28 -15.71
CA GLY A 121 27.33 19.58 -14.44
C GLY A 121 25.89 19.18 -14.11
N THR A 122 24.93 19.43 -15.02
CA THR A 122 23.52 19.12 -14.82
C THR A 122 23.26 17.63 -15.11
N LYS A 123 22.65 16.92 -14.16
CA LYS A 123 22.30 15.50 -14.32
C LYS A 123 21.19 15.28 -15.36
N LEU A 124 21.13 14.09 -15.98
CA LEU A 124 20.06 13.68 -16.91
C LEU A 124 18.67 13.68 -16.24
N GLY A 125 18.60 13.51 -14.92
CA GLY A 125 17.38 13.59 -14.11
C GLY A 125 16.55 12.31 -14.09
N VAL A 126 16.53 11.55 -15.20
CA VAL A 126 15.92 10.21 -15.30
C VAL A 126 16.82 9.27 -16.10
N ASP A 127 16.67 7.97 -15.86
CA ASP A 127 17.35 6.96 -16.66
C ASP A 127 16.78 6.98 -18.09
N VAL A 128 17.64 6.85 -19.08
CA VAL A 128 17.26 6.83 -20.50
C VAL A 128 17.51 5.45 -21.06
N GLU A 129 16.47 4.83 -21.59
CA GLU A 129 16.53 3.51 -22.21
C GLU A 129 16.25 3.60 -23.71
N THR A 130 16.98 2.80 -24.47
CA THR A 130 16.82 2.71 -25.92
C THR A 130 17.07 1.28 -26.39
N LYS A 131 16.32 0.86 -27.40
CA LYS A 131 16.43 -0.48 -27.98
C LYS A 131 17.27 -0.43 -29.24
N THR A 132 18.15 -1.42 -29.37
CA THR A 132 19.04 -1.58 -30.52
C THR A 132 19.08 -3.03 -30.95
N THR A 133 19.23 -3.30 -32.23
CA THR A 133 19.37 -4.67 -32.76
C THR A 133 20.74 -4.78 -33.40
N LEU A 134 21.53 -5.78 -32.99
CA LEU A 134 22.77 -6.07 -33.68
C LEU A 134 22.47 -6.70 -35.03
N ASN A 135 22.91 -6.07 -36.11
CA ASN A 135 22.82 -6.63 -37.47
C ASN A 135 24.20 -6.50 -38.11
N ASP A 136 25.13 -7.29 -37.60
CA ASP A 136 26.49 -7.31 -38.10
C ASP A 136 26.57 -8.17 -39.35
N VAL A 137 27.06 -7.59 -40.44
CA VAL A 137 27.25 -8.25 -41.74
C VAL A 137 28.62 -7.89 -42.35
N THR A 138 29.47 -7.22 -41.57
CA THR A 138 30.75 -6.72 -42.05
C THR A 138 31.80 -7.82 -41.85
N ILE A 139 32.61 -8.05 -42.87
CA ILE A 139 33.74 -8.97 -42.76
C ILE A 139 34.95 -8.17 -42.27
N PRO A 140 35.62 -8.57 -41.17
CA PRO A 140 36.79 -7.85 -40.69
C PRO A 140 37.93 -7.87 -41.70
N THR A 141 38.63 -6.76 -41.82
CA THR A 141 39.78 -6.59 -42.73
C THR A 141 40.92 -5.91 -42.01
N VAL A 142 42.15 -6.14 -42.48
CA VAL A 142 43.32 -5.43 -41.98
C VAL A 142 43.35 -4.04 -42.63
N THR A 143 43.35 -3.00 -41.80
CA THR A 143 43.34 -1.60 -42.25
C THR A 143 44.73 -0.96 -42.20
N GLU A 144 45.61 -1.42 -41.31
CA GLU A 144 46.97 -0.88 -41.18
C GLU A 144 47.93 -1.95 -40.65
N VAL A 145 49.15 -1.98 -41.20
CA VAL A 145 50.30 -2.69 -40.60
C VAL A 145 51.47 -1.72 -40.53
N LYS A 146 52.04 -1.51 -39.34
CA LYS A 146 53.20 -0.64 -39.15
C LYS A 146 54.16 -1.19 -38.10
N SER A 147 55.43 -0.87 -38.22
CA SER A 147 56.43 -1.17 -37.21
C SER A 147 56.31 -0.20 -36.03
N LEU A 148 56.45 -0.71 -34.81
CA LEU A 148 56.55 0.10 -33.59
C LEU A 148 57.99 0.15 -33.08
N SER A 149 58.76 -0.90 -33.31
CA SER A 149 60.16 -1.00 -32.94
C SER A 149 60.87 -2.06 -33.80
N THR A 150 62.14 -2.33 -33.51
CA THR A 150 62.87 -3.45 -34.11
C THR A 150 62.26 -4.81 -33.75
N SER A 151 61.50 -4.93 -32.66
CA SER A 151 60.95 -6.21 -32.20
C SER A 151 59.43 -6.26 -32.18
N GLN A 152 58.73 -5.20 -32.62
CA GLN A 152 57.28 -5.14 -32.53
C GLN A 152 56.60 -4.51 -33.75
N VAL A 153 55.51 -5.14 -34.20
CA VAL A 153 54.67 -4.71 -35.33
C VAL A 153 53.23 -4.54 -34.85
N GLN A 154 52.60 -3.42 -35.19
CA GLN A 154 51.18 -3.17 -34.97
C GLN A 154 50.38 -3.58 -36.20
N VAL A 155 49.26 -4.26 -35.96
CA VAL A 155 48.24 -4.58 -36.95
C VAL A 155 46.91 -3.99 -36.48
N THR A 156 46.22 -3.23 -37.33
CA THR A 156 44.90 -2.67 -37.04
C THR A 156 43.87 -3.35 -37.93
N PHE A 157 42.74 -3.74 -37.35
CA PHE A 157 41.59 -4.33 -38.03
C PHE A 157 40.44 -3.32 -38.14
N SER A 158 39.54 -3.51 -39.11
CA SER A 158 38.34 -2.68 -39.29
C SER A 158 37.36 -2.82 -38.11
N GLU A 159 37.33 -4.00 -37.49
CA GLU A 159 36.44 -4.38 -36.39
C GLU A 159 37.19 -5.18 -35.32
N PRO A 160 36.64 -5.27 -34.09
CA PRO A 160 37.27 -6.08 -33.05
C PRO A 160 37.31 -7.56 -33.44
N VAL A 161 38.47 -8.18 -33.31
CA VAL A 161 38.69 -9.59 -33.65
C VAL A 161 39.23 -10.39 -32.46
N LYS A 162 39.06 -11.70 -32.53
CA LYS A 162 39.58 -12.70 -31.59
C LYS A 162 40.08 -13.92 -32.37
N THR A 163 40.81 -14.79 -31.70
CA THR A 163 41.20 -16.11 -32.25
C THR A 163 40.24 -17.20 -31.79
N LEU A 164 39.97 -18.18 -32.64
CA LEU A 164 39.19 -19.38 -32.30
C LEU A 164 39.96 -20.39 -31.42
N GLY A 165 41.30 -20.24 -31.33
CA GLY A 165 42.18 -21.08 -30.52
C GLY A 165 43.14 -20.28 -29.63
N ALA A 166 43.87 -20.98 -28.76
CA ALA A 166 44.73 -20.37 -27.73
C ALA A 166 46.02 -19.72 -28.26
N SER A 167 46.42 -19.97 -29.51
CA SER A 167 47.66 -19.44 -30.06
C SER A 167 47.38 -18.47 -31.20
N VAL A 168 47.68 -17.20 -30.96
CA VAL A 168 47.64 -16.12 -31.94
C VAL A 168 48.77 -16.25 -32.98
N ASN A 169 49.77 -17.10 -32.70
CA ASN A 169 51.02 -17.20 -33.46
C ASN A 169 50.87 -17.95 -34.79
N SER A 170 49.86 -18.82 -34.97
CA SER A 170 49.63 -19.53 -36.23
C SER A 170 48.97 -18.66 -37.31
N SER A 171 48.29 -17.60 -36.89
CA SER A 171 47.57 -16.70 -37.78
C SER A 171 48.43 -15.55 -38.31
N VAL A 172 49.68 -15.42 -37.88
CA VAL A 172 50.58 -14.34 -38.31
C VAL A 172 51.94 -14.89 -38.70
N GLU A 173 52.38 -14.59 -39.92
CA GLU A 173 53.72 -14.91 -40.38
C GLU A 173 54.40 -13.64 -40.89
N ILE A 174 55.68 -13.46 -40.58
CA ILE A 174 56.47 -12.30 -41.03
C ILE A 174 57.77 -12.84 -41.60
N PHE A 175 58.05 -12.52 -42.86
CA PHE A 175 59.28 -12.95 -43.55
C PHE A 175 60.04 -11.74 -44.10
N PRO A 176 61.37 -11.66 -43.92
CA PRO A 176 62.18 -10.68 -44.64
C PRO A 176 62.20 -10.98 -46.14
N VAL A 177 62.26 -9.91 -46.94
CA VAL A 177 62.44 -9.99 -48.39
C VAL A 177 63.93 -9.80 -48.69
N LYS A 178 64.52 -10.77 -49.40
CA LYS A 178 65.93 -10.76 -49.84
C LYS A 178 66.14 -9.74 -50.96
N ALA A 179 67.41 -9.41 -51.24
CA ALA A 179 67.78 -8.47 -52.29
C ALA A 179 67.34 -8.90 -53.71
N ASP A 180 67.15 -10.20 -53.95
CA ASP A 180 66.65 -10.77 -55.20
C ASP A 180 65.11 -10.77 -55.30
N GLY A 181 64.41 -10.23 -54.28
CA GLY A 181 62.96 -10.16 -54.22
C GLY A 181 62.27 -11.42 -53.66
N THR A 182 63.01 -12.47 -53.29
CA THR A 182 62.45 -13.70 -52.71
C THR A 182 62.31 -13.60 -51.18
N GLU A 183 61.41 -14.39 -50.58
CA GLU A 183 61.22 -14.43 -49.12
C GLU A 183 62.27 -15.31 -48.44
N ASP A 184 62.70 -14.89 -47.24
CA ASP A 184 63.49 -15.72 -46.35
C ASP A 184 62.58 -16.47 -45.35
N THR A 185 62.31 -17.74 -45.62
CA THR A 185 61.32 -18.56 -44.88
C THR A 185 61.93 -19.36 -43.72
N ALA A 186 63.20 -19.13 -43.37
CA ALA A 186 63.98 -20.01 -42.50
C ALA A 186 63.55 -20.02 -41.01
N LEU A 187 62.72 -19.07 -40.53
CA LEU A 187 62.24 -19.01 -39.14
C LEU A 187 60.85 -18.33 -39.06
N PRO A 188 59.92 -18.75 -38.18
CA PRO A 188 58.76 -17.93 -37.85
C PRO A 188 59.25 -16.74 -37.01
N HIS A 189 59.08 -15.52 -37.50
CA HIS A 189 59.55 -14.33 -36.77
C HIS A 189 58.64 -13.94 -35.58
N VAL A 190 57.49 -14.59 -35.39
CA VAL A 190 56.50 -14.21 -34.36
C VAL A 190 56.71 -15.00 -33.07
N ALA A 191 56.95 -14.29 -31.97
CA ALA A 191 57.02 -14.85 -30.62
C ALA A 191 55.65 -14.87 -29.94
N ALA A 192 54.94 -13.74 -30.03
CA ALA A 192 53.64 -13.54 -29.39
C ALA A 192 52.84 -12.49 -30.14
N ALA A 193 51.51 -12.54 -30.01
CA ALA A 193 50.65 -11.45 -30.42
C ALA A 193 49.64 -11.17 -29.31
N THR A 194 49.45 -9.88 -29.01
CA THR A 194 48.55 -9.41 -27.96
C THR A 194 47.54 -8.44 -28.55
N SER A 195 46.26 -8.58 -28.19
CA SER A 195 45.21 -7.66 -28.63
C SER A 195 45.05 -6.51 -27.64
N SER A 196 44.70 -5.32 -28.15
CA SER A 196 44.21 -4.20 -27.35
C SER A 196 42.90 -4.54 -26.64
N GLU A 197 42.56 -3.79 -25.60
CA GLU A 197 41.31 -3.95 -24.84
C GLU A 197 40.04 -3.81 -25.70
N ASN A 198 40.11 -3.01 -26.77
CA ASN A 198 38.99 -2.84 -27.72
C ASN A 198 38.99 -3.87 -28.87
N GLY A 199 39.93 -4.82 -28.89
CA GLY A 199 40.04 -5.92 -29.85
C GLY A 199 40.41 -5.55 -31.29
N LYS A 200 40.58 -4.26 -31.63
CA LYS A 200 40.89 -3.81 -33.00
C LYS A 200 42.37 -3.79 -33.35
N VAL A 201 43.25 -3.68 -32.36
CA VAL A 201 44.69 -3.51 -32.58
C VAL A 201 45.42 -4.69 -31.99
N TRP A 202 46.30 -5.31 -32.78
CA TRP A 202 47.20 -6.35 -32.33
C TRP A 202 48.64 -5.84 -32.32
N ILE A 203 49.38 -6.19 -31.27
CA ILE A 203 50.81 -5.95 -31.13
C ILE A 203 51.52 -7.30 -31.24
N ILE A 204 52.20 -7.48 -32.36
CA ILE A 204 52.99 -8.67 -32.68
C ILE A 204 54.40 -8.43 -32.14
N THR A 205 54.87 -9.32 -31.27
CA THR A 205 56.24 -9.33 -30.75
C THR A 205 57.05 -10.37 -31.51
N LEU A 206 58.23 -9.97 -31.96
CA LEU A 206 59.12 -10.82 -32.74
C LEU A 206 60.02 -11.68 -31.86
N ASN A 207 60.45 -12.83 -32.37
CA ASN A 207 61.44 -13.68 -31.71
C ASN A 207 62.77 -12.95 -31.55
N ALA A 208 63.47 -13.20 -30.44
CA ALA A 208 64.81 -12.70 -30.23
C ALA A 208 65.75 -13.21 -31.35
N GLY A 209 66.52 -12.31 -31.96
CA GLY A 209 67.36 -12.61 -33.13
C GLY A 209 66.63 -12.48 -34.48
N SER A 210 65.33 -12.22 -34.50
CA SER A 210 64.50 -11.98 -35.69
C SER A 210 64.05 -10.52 -35.82
N GLU A 211 64.80 -9.59 -35.25
CA GLU A 211 64.46 -8.16 -35.24
C GLU A 211 64.41 -7.56 -36.66
N LEU A 212 63.54 -6.57 -36.83
CA LEU A 212 63.44 -5.75 -38.03
C LEU A 212 64.73 -4.96 -38.24
N LYS A 213 65.28 -5.05 -39.45
CA LYS A 213 66.52 -4.38 -39.87
C LYS A 213 66.18 -3.17 -40.73
N PRO A 214 66.71 -1.98 -40.42
CA PRO A 214 66.46 -0.78 -41.21
C PRO A 214 66.78 -1.00 -42.69
N GLY A 215 65.90 -0.53 -43.58
CA GLY A 215 66.05 -0.68 -45.03
C GLY A 215 65.68 -2.06 -45.59
N THR A 216 65.30 -3.02 -44.74
CA THR A 216 64.77 -4.32 -45.18
C THR A 216 63.25 -4.26 -45.33
N LYS A 217 62.72 -4.86 -46.39
CA LYS A 217 61.27 -5.07 -46.58
C LYS A 217 60.85 -6.41 -45.96
N TYR A 218 59.61 -6.46 -45.48
CA TYR A 218 59.02 -7.64 -44.86
C TYR A 218 57.65 -7.91 -45.45
N ASN A 219 57.34 -9.18 -45.71
CA ASN A 219 55.98 -9.61 -46.05
C ASN A 219 55.29 -10.11 -44.79
N VAL A 220 54.22 -9.42 -44.40
CA VAL A 220 53.37 -9.75 -43.25
C VAL A 220 52.12 -10.46 -43.77
N TYR A 221 51.97 -11.72 -43.39
CA TYR A 221 50.80 -12.53 -43.69
C TYR A 221 49.90 -12.63 -42.46
N LEU A 222 48.62 -12.36 -42.66
CA LEU A 222 47.62 -12.33 -41.60
C LEU A 222 46.48 -13.28 -41.93
N ASN A 223 46.06 -14.05 -40.95
CA ASN A 223 44.95 -14.99 -40.94
C ASN A 223 44.95 -16.05 -42.06
N LYS A 224 46.12 -16.58 -42.45
CA LYS A 224 46.20 -17.68 -43.44
C LYS A 224 45.44 -18.93 -43.00
N ASP A 225 45.44 -19.21 -41.71
CA ASP A 225 44.80 -20.37 -41.08
C ASP A 225 43.29 -20.19 -40.82
N ARG A 226 42.74 -19.01 -41.15
CA ARG A 226 41.32 -18.65 -41.01
C ARG A 226 40.81 -18.77 -39.56
N GLN A 227 41.68 -18.60 -38.57
CA GLN A 227 41.33 -18.70 -37.15
C GLN A 227 41.03 -17.35 -36.48
N VAL A 228 41.31 -16.22 -37.15
CA VAL A 228 40.94 -14.89 -36.69
C VAL A 228 39.51 -14.60 -37.13
N VAL A 229 38.62 -14.39 -36.16
CA VAL A 229 37.20 -14.13 -36.35
C VAL A 229 36.79 -12.88 -35.59
N ASP A 230 35.70 -12.23 -35.97
CA ASP A 230 35.05 -11.26 -35.10
C ASP A 230 34.23 -11.94 -33.98
N TYR A 231 33.48 -11.11 -33.24
CA TYR A 231 32.67 -11.55 -32.13
C TYR A 231 31.27 -12.06 -32.54
N VAL A 232 30.91 -12.04 -33.83
CA VAL A 232 29.69 -12.65 -34.38
C VAL A 232 29.96 -13.89 -35.25
N GLY A 233 31.23 -14.22 -35.49
CA GLY A 233 31.69 -15.42 -36.18
C GLY A 233 32.17 -15.22 -37.62
N TYR A 234 32.24 -14.00 -38.16
CA TYR A 234 32.85 -13.78 -39.48
C TYR A 234 34.37 -13.90 -39.40
N VAL A 235 34.93 -14.69 -40.31
CA VAL A 235 36.38 -14.87 -40.44
C VAL A 235 36.98 -13.62 -41.07
N ALA A 236 37.99 -13.03 -40.42
CA ALA A 236 38.71 -11.89 -40.97
C ALA A 236 39.37 -12.26 -42.31
N ALA A 237 39.33 -11.36 -43.30
CA ALA A 237 39.96 -11.62 -44.59
C ALA A 237 41.48 -11.84 -44.42
N ALA A 238 42.00 -12.90 -45.05
CA ALA A 238 43.45 -13.12 -45.10
C ALA A 238 44.13 -11.97 -45.86
N ALA A 239 45.26 -11.48 -45.35
CA ALA A 239 45.96 -10.34 -45.92
C ALA A 239 47.46 -10.63 -46.09
N LYS A 240 48.05 -10.08 -47.15
CA LYS A 240 49.49 -9.94 -47.35
C LYS A 240 49.80 -8.45 -47.41
N VAL A 241 50.60 -7.94 -46.48
CA VAL A 241 50.99 -6.53 -46.43
C VAL A 241 52.51 -6.43 -46.46
N GLU A 242 53.04 -5.59 -47.34
CA GLU A 242 54.47 -5.26 -47.35
C GLU A 242 54.74 -4.21 -46.27
N LEU A 243 55.65 -4.52 -45.34
CA LEU A 243 56.12 -3.64 -44.29
C LEU A 243 57.55 -3.21 -44.61
N SER A 244 57.79 -1.91 -44.71
CA SER A 244 59.15 -1.35 -44.72
C SER A 244 59.51 -0.87 -43.32
N TYR A 245 60.72 -1.19 -42.85
CA TYR A 245 61.22 -0.69 -41.57
C TYR A 245 62.33 0.34 -41.76
N SER A 246 62.14 1.50 -41.15
CA SER A 246 63.18 2.50 -40.92
C SER A 246 63.36 2.66 -39.41
N ALA A 247 64.59 2.83 -38.93
CA ALA A 247 64.85 3.10 -37.53
C ALA A 247 64.11 4.36 -37.07
N ASP A 248 63.35 4.27 -35.98
CA ASP A 248 62.69 5.42 -35.37
C ASP A 248 63.64 6.13 -34.40
N VAL A 249 64.13 7.29 -34.82
CA VAL A 249 65.05 8.15 -34.05
C VAL A 249 64.37 9.39 -33.48
N THR A 250 63.04 9.49 -33.61
CA THR A 250 62.30 10.70 -33.19
C THR A 250 61.65 10.49 -31.84
N VAL A 251 61.87 11.39 -30.90
CA VAL A 251 61.31 11.28 -29.54
C VAL A 251 59.78 11.46 -29.53
N PRO A 252 59.03 10.75 -28.66
CA PRO A 252 57.63 11.07 -28.41
C PRO A 252 57.53 12.46 -27.74
N GLN A 253 56.42 13.15 -27.96
CA GLN A 253 56.14 14.46 -27.38
C GLN A 253 54.73 14.48 -26.81
N ALA A 254 54.58 14.94 -25.57
CA ALA A 254 53.27 15.28 -25.03
C ALA A 254 52.76 16.50 -25.81
N SER A 255 51.73 16.31 -26.62
CA SER A 255 51.19 17.31 -27.54
C SER A 255 50.13 18.18 -26.88
N SER A 256 49.37 17.63 -25.93
CA SER A 256 48.37 18.38 -25.19
C SER A 256 48.10 17.80 -23.81
N LEU A 257 47.59 18.66 -22.92
CA LEU A 257 47.05 18.28 -21.62
C LEU A 257 45.69 18.96 -21.43
N ASP A 258 44.65 18.17 -21.17
CA ASP A 258 43.29 18.65 -20.95
C ASP A 258 42.88 18.38 -19.49
N VAL A 259 42.30 19.38 -18.81
CA VAL A 259 41.82 19.23 -17.43
C VAL A 259 40.38 18.73 -17.46
N LEU A 260 40.10 17.63 -16.77
CA LEU A 260 38.74 17.08 -16.65
C LEU A 260 38.04 17.46 -15.34
N GLY A 261 38.77 18.04 -14.39
CA GLY A 261 38.25 18.47 -13.10
C GLY A 261 39.40 18.67 -12.10
N GLN A 262 39.06 18.69 -10.82
CA GLN A 262 40.05 18.85 -9.75
C GLN A 262 40.84 17.57 -9.46
N GLU A 263 40.59 16.44 -10.11
CA GLU A 263 41.34 15.19 -9.82
C GLU A 263 41.92 14.53 -11.07
N TYR A 264 41.54 14.97 -12.28
CA TYR A 264 41.89 14.25 -13.50
C TYR A 264 42.37 15.17 -14.60
N VAL A 265 43.39 14.73 -15.32
CA VAL A 265 43.83 15.32 -16.58
C VAL A 265 43.98 14.24 -17.66
N ILE A 266 43.87 14.63 -18.92
CA ILE A 266 44.22 13.79 -20.07
C ILE A 266 45.49 14.32 -20.70
N VAL A 267 46.48 13.44 -20.85
CA VAL A 267 47.72 13.71 -21.59
C VAL A 267 47.65 12.99 -22.93
N LYS A 268 47.91 13.73 -24.02
CA LYS A 268 48.02 13.16 -25.38
C LYS A 268 49.46 13.26 -25.86
N PHE A 269 49.94 12.20 -26.50
CA PHE A 269 51.24 12.13 -27.14
C PHE A 269 51.09 12.11 -28.66
N ASN A 270 52.09 12.60 -29.38
CA ASN A 270 52.14 12.52 -30.85
C ASN A 270 52.48 11.12 -31.38
N LYS A 271 52.87 10.18 -30.49
CA LYS A 271 53.33 8.84 -30.82
C LYS A 271 52.88 7.80 -29.80
N PRO A 272 52.71 6.53 -30.21
CA PRO A 272 52.42 5.43 -29.30
C PRO A 272 53.45 5.30 -28.16
N ILE A 273 52.97 5.22 -26.93
CA ILE A 273 53.78 5.07 -25.72
C ILE A 273 53.74 3.61 -25.23
N LYS A 274 54.93 3.08 -24.96
CA LYS A 274 55.18 1.75 -24.39
C LYS A 274 55.17 1.82 -22.87
N THR A 275 55.97 2.72 -22.30
CA THR A 275 56.11 2.89 -20.85
C THR A 275 55.60 4.26 -20.42
N PHE A 276 54.64 4.28 -19.50
CA PHE A 276 54.10 5.49 -18.90
C PHE A 276 53.97 5.31 -17.38
N ASN A 277 54.32 6.34 -16.61
CA ASN A 277 54.17 6.35 -15.16
C ASN A 277 53.42 7.61 -14.72
N ALA A 278 52.35 7.45 -13.94
CA ALA A 278 51.58 8.57 -13.39
C ALA A 278 52.45 9.54 -12.58
N SER A 279 53.48 9.04 -11.88
CA SER A 279 54.36 9.88 -11.07
C SER A 279 55.20 10.86 -11.90
N ASN A 280 55.33 10.61 -13.20
CA ASN A 280 56.03 11.50 -14.13
C ASN A 280 55.13 12.64 -14.66
N VAL A 281 53.86 12.66 -14.26
CA VAL A 281 52.97 13.79 -14.46
C VAL A 281 52.75 14.48 -13.13
N TYR A 282 53.09 15.75 -13.03
CA TYR A 282 52.98 16.50 -11.78
C TYR A 282 52.59 17.95 -12.02
N TRP A 283 52.15 18.63 -10.97
CA TRP A 283 51.81 20.04 -11.07
C TRP A 283 52.37 20.89 -9.92
N ASN A 284 52.52 22.18 -10.17
CA ASN A 284 52.82 23.18 -9.15
C ASN A 284 52.20 24.54 -9.49
N VAL A 285 52.35 25.48 -8.55
CA VAL A 285 51.82 26.85 -8.64
C VAL A 285 52.85 27.87 -9.14
N ASP A 286 54.15 27.56 -9.05
CA ASP A 286 55.24 28.48 -9.38
C ASP A 286 55.81 28.27 -10.79
N GLY A 287 55.47 27.16 -11.43
CA GLY A 287 55.90 26.82 -12.77
C GLY A 287 57.35 26.34 -12.86
N SER A 288 57.96 25.93 -11.74
CA SER A 288 59.32 25.38 -11.70
C SER A 288 59.33 23.87 -11.92
N GLU A 289 60.16 23.35 -12.84
CA GLU A 289 60.26 21.91 -13.08
C GLU A 289 60.79 21.13 -11.86
N SER A 290 61.59 21.77 -11.00
CA SER A 290 62.18 21.16 -9.80
C SER A 290 61.13 20.80 -8.74
N ASN A 291 59.96 21.45 -8.78
CA ASN A 291 58.95 21.34 -7.73
C ASN A 291 57.92 20.28 -8.13
N ASN A 292 58.26 19.02 -7.87
CA ASN A 292 57.54 17.84 -8.35
C ASN A 292 56.80 17.06 -7.26
N SER A 293 56.38 17.71 -6.17
CA SER A 293 55.72 17.04 -5.04
C SER A 293 54.28 16.60 -5.33
N ASN A 294 53.54 17.31 -6.20
CA ASN A 294 52.14 16.96 -6.52
C ASN A 294 52.08 16.06 -7.76
N VAL A 295 52.47 14.81 -7.58
CA VAL A 295 52.50 13.80 -8.65
C VAL A 295 51.15 13.13 -8.89
N GLY A 296 50.97 12.58 -10.09
CA GLY A 296 49.88 11.69 -10.42
C GLY A 296 49.95 10.42 -9.57
N GLN A 297 48.79 10.00 -9.07
CA GLN A 297 48.63 8.84 -8.18
C GLN A 297 48.46 7.54 -8.97
N SER A 298 47.70 7.60 -10.06
CA SER A 298 47.48 6.48 -10.96
C SER A 298 47.14 6.99 -12.36
N PHE A 299 47.16 6.09 -13.35
CA PHE A 299 46.73 6.41 -14.70
C PHE A 299 45.91 5.29 -15.31
N GLU A 300 45.08 5.67 -16.27
CA GLU A 300 44.34 4.79 -17.16
C GLU A 300 44.82 5.06 -18.59
N LYS A 301 45.16 4.00 -19.33
CA LYS A 301 45.55 4.11 -20.74
C LYS A 301 44.28 4.08 -21.59
N ILE A 302 43.89 5.22 -22.16
CA ILE A 302 42.70 5.31 -23.02
C ILE A 302 43.00 4.68 -24.39
N ASP A 303 44.18 4.96 -24.94
CA ASP A 303 44.68 4.36 -26.18
C ASP A 303 46.22 4.41 -26.21
N ALA A 304 46.84 4.04 -27.33
CA ALA A 304 48.29 4.02 -27.45
C ALA A 304 48.96 5.39 -27.24
N THR A 305 48.23 6.49 -27.41
CA THR A 305 48.72 7.87 -27.37
C THR A 305 48.10 8.72 -26.26
N THR A 306 47.03 8.26 -25.62
CA THR A 306 46.23 9.05 -24.68
C THR A 306 46.16 8.39 -23.31
N PHE A 307 46.48 9.16 -22.26
CA PHE A 307 46.53 8.69 -20.88
C PHE A 307 45.73 9.63 -19.98
N LYS A 308 44.85 9.07 -19.14
CA LYS A 308 44.12 9.80 -18.11
C LYS A 308 44.83 9.62 -16.79
N VAL A 309 45.27 10.72 -16.18
CA VAL A 309 46.04 10.70 -14.93
C VAL A 309 45.18 11.21 -13.79
N LYS A 310 45.13 10.44 -12.69
CA LYS A 310 44.47 10.80 -11.44
C LYS A 310 45.44 11.49 -10.51
N PHE A 311 45.03 12.59 -9.88
CA PHE A 311 45.73 13.32 -8.84
C PHE A 311 44.96 13.28 -7.53
N ASN A 312 45.61 13.68 -6.44
CA ASN A 312 44.90 14.25 -5.29
C ASN A 312 44.18 15.54 -5.72
N LEU A 313 43.18 15.97 -4.94
CA LEU A 313 42.38 17.14 -5.25
C LEU A 313 43.27 18.37 -5.55
N ILE A 314 43.12 18.91 -6.74
CA ILE A 314 43.90 20.02 -7.31
C ILE A 314 43.16 21.31 -6.98
N PRO A 315 43.80 22.26 -6.26
CA PRO A 315 43.19 23.54 -5.94
C PRO A 315 42.81 24.33 -7.20
N GLY A 316 41.73 25.12 -7.09
CA GLY A 316 41.33 26.05 -8.15
C GLY A 316 42.42 27.07 -8.51
N GLY A 317 42.26 27.69 -9.68
CA GLY A 317 43.16 28.70 -10.24
C GLY A 317 44.22 28.12 -11.17
N GLU A 318 45.15 28.96 -11.61
CA GLU A 318 46.22 28.58 -12.54
C GLU A 318 47.17 27.54 -11.92
N LYS A 319 47.51 26.52 -12.71
CA LYS A 319 48.44 25.44 -12.37
C LYS A 319 49.34 25.14 -13.57
N HIS A 320 50.58 24.78 -13.29
CA HIS A 320 51.53 24.34 -14.30
C HIS A 320 51.74 22.83 -14.17
N PHE A 321 51.35 22.09 -15.19
CA PHE A 321 51.53 20.65 -15.30
C PHE A 321 52.80 20.34 -16.09
N PHE A 322 53.52 19.32 -15.65
CA PHE A 322 54.70 18.79 -16.30
C PHE A 322 54.47 17.32 -16.64
N VAL A 323 54.87 16.92 -17.84
CA VAL A 323 54.83 15.53 -18.32
C VAL A 323 56.23 15.18 -18.79
N LYS A 324 56.81 14.09 -18.29
CA LYS A 324 58.14 13.62 -18.73
C LYS A 324 58.27 12.10 -18.74
N GLY A 325 59.37 11.59 -19.27
CA GLY A 325 59.79 10.21 -19.04
C GLY A 325 58.88 9.13 -19.65
N ALA A 326 57.97 9.50 -20.56
CA ALA A 326 57.19 8.54 -21.33
C ALA A 326 58.07 7.97 -22.45
N GLU A 327 58.14 6.64 -22.56
CA GLU A 327 59.01 5.96 -23.53
C GLU A 327 58.16 5.38 -24.66
N ASP A 328 58.55 5.65 -25.91
CA ASP A 328 57.94 4.99 -27.06
C ASP A 328 58.41 3.54 -27.22
N PHE A 329 57.94 2.86 -28.27
CA PHE A 329 58.30 1.47 -28.52
C PHE A 329 59.75 1.29 -29.01
N ALA A 330 60.36 2.33 -29.56
CA ALA A 330 61.75 2.34 -30.01
C ALA A 330 62.74 2.67 -28.88
N GLY A 331 62.25 2.99 -27.67
CA GLY A 331 63.07 3.35 -26.52
C GLY A 331 63.40 4.84 -26.42
N ASN A 332 62.81 5.67 -27.29
CA ASN A 332 63.00 7.11 -27.22
C ASN A 332 62.16 7.69 -26.07
N VAL A 333 62.77 8.53 -25.25
CA VAL A 333 62.13 9.11 -24.06
C VAL A 333 61.60 10.52 -24.36
N ALA A 334 60.35 10.79 -23.98
CA ALA A 334 59.72 12.09 -24.12
C ALA A 334 60.45 13.15 -23.27
N PRO A 335 60.81 14.31 -23.85
CA PRO A 335 61.32 15.43 -23.07
C PRO A 335 60.22 15.97 -22.14
N THR A 336 60.63 16.73 -21.11
CA THR A 336 59.66 17.41 -20.24
C THR A 336 58.84 18.43 -21.03
N ALA A 337 57.52 18.28 -21.01
CA ALA A 337 56.57 19.27 -21.53
C ALA A 337 55.89 20.01 -20.37
N LYS A 338 55.71 21.33 -20.51
CA LYS A 338 54.99 22.19 -19.55
C LYS A 338 53.67 22.65 -20.15
N PHE A 339 52.59 22.53 -19.39
CA PHE A 339 51.25 23.02 -19.75
C PHE A 339 50.70 23.91 -18.64
N THR A 340 50.28 25.13 -18.97
CA THR A 340 49.57 25.99 -18.03
C THR A 340 48.07 25.82 -18.21
N LYS A 341 47.35 25.50 -17.14
CA LYS A 341 45.90 25.27 -17.16
C LYS A 341 45.25 25.91 -15.95
N THR A 342 44.06 26.47 -16.15
CA THR A 342 43.22 26.98 -15.06
C THR A 342 42.28 25.90 -14.60
N ILE A 343 42.35 25.57 -13.31
CA ILE A 343 41.42 24.64 -12.67
C ILE A 343 40.23 25.46 -12.17
N VAL A 344 39.03 25.12 -12.62
CA VAL A 344 37.80 25.71 -12.08
C VAL A 344 37.46 24.96 -10.81
N ASP A 345 37.29 25.70 -9.72
CA ASP A 345 36.76 25.14 -8.48
C ASP A 345 35.23 25.04 -8.60
N ALA A 346 34.76 23.89 -9.06
CA ALA A 346 33.34 23.68 -9.37
C ALA A 346 32.54 23.08 -8.21
N ILE A 347 33.19 22.69 -7.11
CA ILE A 347 32.54 21.98 -6.00
C ILE A 347 32.70 22.80 -4.72
N THR A 348 31.65 23.51 -4.32
CA THR A 348 31.57 24.13 -2.99
C THR A 348 31.29 23.04 -1.94
N PRO A 349 32.19 22.83 -0.96
CA PRO A 349 31.97 21.85 0.11
C PRO A 349 30.71 22.18 0.93
N ALA A 350 29.85 21.18 1.12
CA ALA A 350 28.58 21.33 1.82
C ALA A 350 28.11 20.03 2.46
N VAL A 351 27.28 20.16 3.48
CA VAL A 351 26.53 19.06 4.08
C VAL A 351 25.28 18.79 3.23
N SER A 352 25.29 17.68 2.50
CA SER A 352 24.21 17.28 1.60
C SER A 352 22.91 16.98 2.35
N ALA A 353 22.98 16.20 3.42
CA ALA A 353 21.81 15.80 4.21
C ALA A 353 22.17 15.44 5.65
N ILE A 354 21.21 15.62 6.56
CA ILE A 354 21.24 15.06 7.91
C ILE A 354 19.98 14.22 8.08
N LYS A 355 20.10 12.98 8.54
CA LYS A 355 19.00 12.03 8.64
C LYS A 355 19.08 11.25 9.95
N LEU A 356 17.93 10.92 10.54
CA LEU A 356 17.86 9.89 11.57
C LEU A 356 17.86 8.52 10.88
N VAL A 357 18.77 7.62 11.26
CA VAL A 357 18.83 6.26 10.71
C VAL A 357 18.48 5.19 11.74
N ASP A 358 18.66 5.48 13.02
CA ASP A 358 18.12 4.70 14.13
C ASP A 358 17.77 5.64 15.29
N SER A 359 17.07 5.15 16.30
CA SER A 359 16.69 5.88 17.51
C SER A 359 17.87 6.50 18.27
N ASP A 360 19.09 6.03 18.03
CA ASP A 360 20.32 6.52 18.64
C ASP A 360 21.37 6.98 17.61
N THR A 361 21.03 7.01 16.31
CA THR A 361 22.02 7.22 15.26
C THR A 361 21.55 8.22 14.21
N PHE A 362 22.34 9.28 14.00
CA PHE A 362 22.17 10.21 12.89
C PHE A 362 23.19 9.92 11.79
N LYS A 363 22.77 10.03 10.54
CA LYS A 363 23.62 9.99 9.34
C LYS A 363 23.79 11.39 8.77
N VAL A 364 25.03 11.83 8.60
CA VAL A 364 25.39 13.04 7.88
C VAL A 364 26.03 12.65 6.54
N GLU A 365 25.48 13.16 5.45
CA GLU A 365 25.98 12.97 4.09
C GLU A 365 26.63 14.27 3.61
N LEU A 366 27.83 14.17 3.04
CA LEU A 366 28.65 15.28 2.57
C LEU A 366 28.79 15.20 1.04
N ASN A 367 28.96 16.33 0.37
CA ASN A 367 29.21 16.34 -1.08
C ASN A 367 30.69 16.19 -1.46
N VAL A 368 31.58 16.16 -0.47
CA VAL A 368 33.03 15.98 -0.58
C VAL A 368 33.52 15.01 0.49
N GLU A 369 34.63 14.33 0.25
CA GLU A 369 35.27 13.46 1.23
C GLU A 369 36.03 14.28 2.29
N ILE A 370 35.85 13.91 3.57
CA ILE A 370 36.54 14.50 4.71
C ILE A 370 37.36 13.40 5.41
N ALA A 371 38.67 13.37 5.16
CA ALA A 371 39.58 12.37 5.73
C ALA A 371 40.22 12.78 7.07
N ASP A 372 39.84 13.94 7.62
CA ASP A 372 40.35 14.40 8.91
C ASP A 372 39.88 13.47 10.05
N ALA A 373 40.81 12.69 10.59
CA ALA A 373 40.56 11.74 11.67
C ALA A 373 40.13 12.40 12.98
N THR A 374 40.34 13.71 13.16
CA THR A 374 39.88 14.43 14.37
C THR A 374 38.37 14.67 14.37
N THR A 375 37.70 14.44 13.24
CA THR A 375 36.24 14.55 13.07
C THR A 375 35.51 13.24 13.40
N VAL A 376 36.23 12.18 13.76
CA VAL A 376 35.67 10.87 14.13
C VAL A 376 36.27 10.40 15.46
N PHE A 377 35.54 9.57 16.20
CA PHE A 377 36.02 8.96 17.44
C PHE A 377 35.16 7.74 17.82
N ALA A 378 35.80 6.71 18.39
CA ALA A 378 35.13 5.54 18.94
C ALA A 378 34.65 5.79 20.40
N ASP A 379 33.77 4.92 20.91
CA ASP A 379 33.27 5.05 22.29
C ASP A 379 34.35 4.78 23.35
N ASP A 380 35.41 4.04 23.03
CA ASP A 380 36.54 3.82 23.94
C ASP A 380 37.67 4.87 23.78
N ALA A 381 37.48 5.88 22.91
CA ALA A 381 38.46 6.93 22.70
C ALA A 381 38.67 7.81 23.96
N SER A 382 39.83 8.48 24.02
CA SER A 382 40.17 9.39 25.12
C SER A 382 39.14 10.52 25.26
N THR A 383 38.96 11.04 26.47
CA THR A 383 38.04 12.17 26.71
C THR A 383 38.41 13.40 25.86
N ALA A 384 39.69 13.64 25.62
CA ALA A 384 40.16 14.77 24.81
C ALA A 384 39.75 14.62 23.34
N ASP A 385 39.85 13.41 22.77
CA ASP A 385 39.49 13.15 21.38
C ASP A 385 37.96 13.20 21.19
N LYS A 386 37.21 12.63 22.14
CA LYS A 386 35.75 12.76 22.20
C LYS A 386 35.31 14.22 22.20
N THR A 387 35.95 15.07 23.01
CA THR A 387 35.60 16.51 23.08
C THR A 387 35.86 17.23 21.76
N LYS A 388 37.00 16.95 21.10
CA LYS A 388 37.30 17.52 19.77
C LYS A 388 36.30 17.08 18.71
N GLY A 389 36.02 15.79 18.62
CA GLY A 389 35.09 15.24 17.64
C GLY A 389 33.65 15.74 17.83
N ARG A 390 33.16 15.83 19.07
CA ARG A 390 31.81 16.36 19.39
C ARG A 390 31.61 17.79 18.94
N ALA A 391 32.66 18.62 18.93
CA ALA A 391 32.55 20.02 18.58
C ALA A 391 32.04 20.24 17.15
N PHE A 392 32.26 19.28 16.25
CA PHE A 392 31.77 19.32 14.87
C PHE A 392 30.30 18.92 14.74
N TYR A 393 29.73 18.21 15.73
CA TYR A 393 28.38 17.64 15.69
C TYR A 393 27.55 17.96 16.94
N PRO A 394 27.27 19.24 17.24
CA PRO A 394 26.38 19.57 18.36
C PRO A 394 24.97 19.05 18.10
N ILE A 395 24.39 18.37 19.10
CA ILE A 395 22.99 17.92 19.08
C ILE A 395 22.29 18.48 20.32
N THR A 396 21.12 19.09 20.13
CA THR A 396 20.25 19.53 21.23
C THR A 396 18.85 18.96 21.11
N ASP A 397 18.21 18.67 22.24
CA ASP A 397 16.80 18.27 22.30
C ASP A 397 15.85 19.46 22.08
N LYS A 398 14.54 19.20 22.22
CA LYS A 398 13.46 20.20 22.06
C LYS A 398 13.54 21.34 23.08
N ASP A 399 14.17 21.11 24.22
CA ASP A 399 14.30 22.04 25.34
C ASP A 399 15.65 22.79 25.27
N GLY A 400 16.49 22.47 24.28
CA GLY A 400 17.81 23.06 24.08
C GLY A 400 18.92 22.40 24.90
N ASN A 401 18.65 21.29 25.61
CA ASN A 401 19.67 20.56 26.34
C ASN A 401 20.55 19.76 25.37
N ALA A 402 21.85 19.68 25.68
CA ALA A 402 22.79 18.93 24.87
C ALA A 402 22.55 17.42 24.94
N VAL A 403 22.49 16.76 23.79
CA VAL A 403 22.48 15.30 23.68
C VAL A 403 23.91 14.80 23.53
N LEU A 404 24.30 13.85 24.38
CA LEU A 404 25.67 13.36 24.44
C LEU A 404 25.93 12.31 23.33
N VAL A 405 26.80 12.65 22.39
CA VAL A 405 27.27 11.75 21.31
C VAL A 405 28.14 10.62 21.86
N LYS A 406 27.85 9.36 21.60
CA LYS A 406 28.66 8.21 22.02
C LYS A 406 29.91 8.03 21.15
N SER A 407 29.73 8.00 19.84
CA SER A 407 30.81 7.87 18.85
C SER A 407 30.44 8.60 17.55
N VAL A 408 31.45 8.91 16.74
CA VAL A 408 31.28 9.36 15.35
C VAL A 408 32.16 8.51 14.47
N GLU A 409 31.55 7.80 13.53
CA GLU A 409 32.21 6.82 12.68
C GLU A 409 32.04 7.17 11.20
N TYR A 410 32.95 6.67 10.35
CA TYR A 410 32.77 6.74 8.90
C TYR A 410 31.65 5.78 8.47
N GLY A 411 30.90 6.19 7.44
CA GLY A 411 30.07 5.22 6.73
C GLY A 411 30.94 4.17 6.03
N LYS A 412 30.32 3.14 5.44
CA LYS A 412 31.03 2.12 4.65
C LYS A 412 30.58 2.15 3.20
N LYS A 413 31.54 2.02 2.27
CA LYS A 413 31.28 1.78 0.85
C LYS A 413 30.88 0.31 0.64
N ALA A 414 30.37 -0.02 -0.55
CA ALA A 414 29.91 -1.38 -0.88
C ALA A 414 31.01 -2.45 -0.79
N ASP A 415 32.28 -2.04 -0.93
CA ASP A 415 33.47 -2.90 -0.79
C ASP A 415 33.96 -3.02 0.67
N GLY A 416 33.25 -2.41 1.64
CA GLY A 416 33.59 -2.43 3.06
C GLY A 416 34.63 -1.38 3.49
N THR A 417 35.15 -0.57 2.57
CA THR A 417 36.08 0.53 2.90
C THR A 417 35.36 1.73 3.51
N ASP A 418 36.11 2.61 4.19
CA ASP A 418 35.54 3.83 4.79
C ASP A 418 34.99 4.79 3.71
N ASP A 419 33.77 5.25 3.94
CA ASP A 419 33.15 6.33 3.20
C ASP A 419 33.38 7.65 3.92
N HIS A 420 34.46 8.34 3.55
CA HIS A 420 34.85 9.63 4.11
C HIS A 420 33.85 10.76 3.80
N ALA A 421 32.87 10.56 2.92
CA ALA A 421 31.77 11.49 2.68
C ALA A 421 30.55 11.25 3.59
N VAL A 422 30.59 10.25 4.47
CA VAL A 422 29.49 9.91 5.39
C VAL A 422 29.99 9.93 6.83
N ARG A 423 29.14 10.40 7.75
CA ARG A 423 29.33 10.25 9.20
C ARG A 423 28.12 9.58 9.82
N LEU A 424 28.37 8.64 10.71
CA LEU A 424 27.39 8.01 11.59
C LEU A 424 27.65 8.53 13.00
N ILE A 425 26.70 9.30 13.53
CA ILE A 425 26.77 9.94 14.84
C ILE A 425 25.88 9.14 15.78
N ASN A 426 26.49 8.31 16.61
CA ASN A 426 25.79 7.48 17.60
C ASN A 426 25.66 8.28 18.91
N VAL A 427 24.53 8.23 19.61
CA VAL A 427 24.32 8.85 20.93
C VAL A 427 24.26 7.81 22.05
N TYR A 428 24.46 8.21 23.32
CA TYR A 428 24.53 7.26 24.43
C TYR A 428 23.21 6.57 24.75
N ASN A 429 22.11 7.31 24.65
CA ASN A 429 20.78 6.84 24.97
C ASN A 429 19.90 6.98 23.73
N PRO A 430 19.02 6.01 23.45
CA PRO A 430 17.96 6.18 22.45
C PRO A 430 17.20 7.49 22.69
N LEU A 431 16.97 8.22 21.61
CA LEU A 431 16.33 9.53 21.62
C LEU A 431 14.85 9.36 21.94
N ALA A 432 14.36 10.12 22.92
CA ALA A 432 12.94 10.22 23.21
C ALA A 432 12.19 10.92 22.06
N GLN A 433 10.88 10.75 21.98
CA GLN A 433 10.04 11.47 21.01
C GLN A 433 10.23 12.99 21.13
N GLY A 434 10.41 13.66 20.00
CA GLY A 434 10.54 15.11 19.96
C GLY A 434 11.40 15.61 18.81
N ASN A 435 11.56 16.93 18.76
CA ASN A 435 12.45 17.57 17.80
C ASN A 435 13.86 17.64 18.37
N TYR A 436 14.84 17.25 17.58
CA TYR A 436 16.26 17.41 17.89
C TYR A 436 16.91 18.29 16.83
N THR A 437 17.73 19.23 17.26
CA THR A 437 18.52 20.05 16.35
C THR A 437 19.90 19.44 16.21
N VAL A 438 20.23 18.97 15.01
CA VAL A 438 21.57 18.47 14.68
C VAL A 438 22.30 19.55 13.90
N LYS A 439 23.47 19.95 14.41
CA LYS A 439 24.35 20.89 13.74
C LYS A 439 25.59 20.17 13.22
N VAL A 440 26.07 20.62 12.08
CA VAL A 440 27.37 20.24 11.53
C VAL A 440 28.12 21.55 11.29
N THR A 441 29.27 21.72 11.94
CA THR A 441 30.03 22.97 11.93
C THR A 441 31.52 22.73 11.76
N GLY A 442 32.23 23.67 11.11
CA GLY A 442 33.69 23.73 11.13
C GLY A 442 34.44 22.59 10.42
N LEU A 443 33.74 21.67 9.75
CA LEU A 443 34.37 20.63 8.95
C LEU A 443 35.15 21.25 7.78
N LYS A 444 36.29 20.65 7.43
CA LYS A 444 37.14 21.09 6.32
C LYS A 444 37.40 19.94 5.37
N ASP A 445 37.34 20.23 4.07
CA ASP A 445 37.74 19.27 3.05
C ASP A 445 39.26 19.10 2.95
N SER A 446 39.70 18.22 2.04
CA SER A 446 41.13 17.95 1.81
C SER A 446 41.92 19.14 1.28
N LEU A 447 41.24 20.19 0.78
CA LEU A 447 41.85 21.47 0.40
C LEU A 447 41.87 22.50 1.55
N GLY A 448 41.36 22.13 2.73
CA GLY A 448 41.25 23.00 3.90
C GLY A 448 40.09 24.00 3.82
N ARG A 449 39.18 23.85 2.85
CA ARG A 449 38.00 24.71 2.69
C ARG A 449 36.96 24.32 3.73
N VAL A 450 36.46 25.30 4.46
CA VAL A 450 35.44 25.09 5.49
C VAL A 450 34.08 24.83 4.83
N LEU A 451 33.42 23.76 5.24
CA LEU A 451 32.04 23.47 4.86
C LEU A 451 31.12 24.48 5.52
N ALA A 452 30.15 24.99 4.78
CA ALA A 452 29.13 25.87 5.36
C ALA A 452 28.39 25.13 6.48
N ASP A 453 28.28 25.78 7.64
CA ASP A 453 27.55 25.26 8.79
C ASP A 453 26.11 24.91 8.39
N LYS A 454 25.66 23.73 8.80
CA LYS A 454 24.29 23.27 8.57
C LYS A 454 23.62 22.92 9.88
N SER A 455 22.38 23.34 10.04
CA SER A 455 21.54 23.03 11.18
C SER A 455 20.21 22.49 10.65
N GLU A 456 19.84 21.29 11.03
CA GLU A 456 18.55 20.69 10.68
C GLU A 456 17.81 20.27 11.95
N VAL A 457 16.49 20.53 11.97
CA VAL A 457 15.59 20.01 13.00
C VAL A 457 15.06 18.68 12.53
N ILE A 458 15.45 17.62 13.23
CA ILE A 458 15.03 16.25 12.97
C ILE A 458 13.93 15.88 13.96
N ASN A 459 12.74 15.56 13.45
CA ASN A 459 11.66 15.05 14.27
C ASN A 459 11.88 13.56 14.51
N VAL A 460 12.17 13.20 15.76
CA VAL A 460 12.05 11.82 16.24
C VAL A 460 10.57 11.60 16.51
N ALA A 461 9.87 11.10 15.49
CA ALA A 461 8.47 10.70 15.60
C ALA A 461 8.32 9.58 16.65
N ASN A 462 7.11 9.39 17.15
CA ASN A 462 6.82 8.34 18.13
C ASN A 462 7.37 7.00 17.60
N MET A 463 8.36 6.43 18.29
CA MET A 463 8.73 5.04 18.04
C MET A 463 7.47 4.23 18.29
N PRO A 464 6.98 3.44 17.32
CA PRO A 464 5.75 2.68 17.51
C PRO A 464 5.93 1.80 18.75
N GLY A 465 5.19 2.09 19.81
CA GLY A 465 5.11 1.20 20.96
C GLY A 465 4.17 0.05 20.61
N LEU A 466 4.62 -1.19 20.80
CA LEU A 466 3.71 -2.33 20.75
C LEU A 466 2.84 -2.30 22.01
N VAL A 467 1.57 -1.95 21.86
CA VAL A 467 0.56 -2.19 22.89
C VAL A 467 0.00 -3.59 22.64
N ALA A 468 0.10 -4.46 23.63
CA ALA A 468 -0.36 -5.82 23.51
C ALA A 468 -1.34 -6.25 24.62
N GLY A 469 -2.41 -6.93 24.21
CA GLY A 469 -3.19 -7.80 25.09
C GLY A 469 -2.68 -9.24 24.95
N ALA A 470 -2.65 -10.01 26.04
CA ALA A 470 -2.23 -11.40 25.98
C ALA A 470 -3.18 -12.32 26.75
N THR A 471 -3.53 -13.45 26.14
CA THR A 471 -4.34 -14.50 26.75
C THR A 471 -3.60 -15.82 26.58
N ALA A 472 -3.64 -16.67 27.60
CA ALA A 472 -2.85 -17.89 27.67
C ALA A 472 -3.72 -19.10 27.99
N SER A 473 -3.42 -20.22 27.34
CA SER A 473 -4.02 -21.51 27.63
C SER A 473 -2.91 -22.50 27.98
N ALA A 474 -2.98 -23.07 29.18
CA ALA A 474 -2.13 -24.19 29.57
C ALA A 474 -2.66 -25.49 28.94
N ALA A 475 -1.77 -26.37 28.49
CA ALA A 475 -2.16 -27.63 27.90
C ALA A 475 -2.85 -28.53 28.96
N THR A 476 -4.13 -28.82 28.78
CA THR A 476 -4.92 -29.71 29.64
C THR A 476 -5.29 -31.00 28.92
N GLY A 477 -5.55 -32.08 29.68
CA GLY A 477 -5.96 -33.37 29.11
C GLY A 477 -4.99 -33.92 28.06
N THR A 478 -5.50 -34.16 26.85
CA THR A 478 -4.76 -34.70 25.69
C THR A 478 -3.95 -33.65 24.92
N GLN A 479 -3.99 -32.38 25.30
CA GLN A 479 -3.20 -31.33 24.64
C GLN A 479 -1.72 -31.45 25.02
N THR A 480 -0.84 -31.25 24.03
CA THR A 480 0.62 -31.42 24.18
C THR A 480 1.38 -30.10 24.21
N LYS A 481 0.71 -28.97 23.96
CA LYS A 481 1.33 -27.65 23.81
C LYS A 481 0.69 -26.62 24.73
N ASP A 482 1.52 -25.84 25.40
CA ASP A 482 1.13 -24.59 26.06
C ASP A 482 1.12 -23.47 25.02
N GLN A 483 0.12 -22.58 25.09
CA GLN A 483 -0.08 -21.55 24.08
C GLN A 483 -0.37 -20.18 24.68
N ILE A 484 0.22 -19.13 24.11
CA ILE A 484 -0.04 -17.73 24.45
C ILE A 484 -0.45 -16.99 23.17
N LEU A 485 -1.65 -16.43 23.17
CA LEU A 485 -2.18 -15.57 22.13
C LEU A 485 -1.84 -14.11 22.44
N LEU A 486 -1.19 -13.43 21.51
CA LEU A 486 -0.83 -12.02 21.59
C LEU A 486 -1.57 -11.21 20.54
N ASN A 487 -2.27 -10.19 21.02
CA ASN A 487 -2.92 -9.15 20.23
C ASN A 487 -2.03 -7.91 20.23
N ILE A 488 -1.63 -7.40 19.07
CA ILE A 488 -0.78 -6.20 18.94
C ILE A 488 -1.49 -5.09 18.16
N ASN A 489 -1.34 -3.82 18.56
CA ASN A 489 -2.20 -2.72 18.08
C ASN A 489 -1.81 -2.04 16.75
N GLU A 490 -0.64 -2.24 16.14
CA GLU A 490 -0.34 -1.64 14.81
C GLU A 490 0.71 -2.41 13.98
N THR A 491 0.65 -2.19 12.67
CA THR A 491 1.30 -2.85 11.51
C THR A 491 2.83 -2.76 11.41
N THR A 492 3.54 -2.68 12.52
CA THR A 492 5.00 -2.48 12.54
C THR A 492 5.82 -3.77 12.58
N SER A 493 5.20 -4.94 12.39
CA SER A 493 5.93 -6.20 12.36
C SER A 493 6.86 -6.28 11.13
N ALA A 494 8.13 -5.97 11.37
CA ALA A 494 9.37 -6.42 10.73
C ALA A 494 9.25 -7.21 9.40
N SER A 495 9.79 -6.61 8.34
CA SER A 495 10.03 -7.25 7.04
C SER A 495 11.37 -8.00 6.97
N VAL A 496 12.12 -8.09 8.07
CA VAL A 496 13.41 -8.77 8.16
C VAL A 496 13.34 -9.91 9.19
N SER A 497 13.93 -11.06 8.87
CA SER A 497 13.73 -12.31 9.63
C SER A 497 14.29 -12.28 11.05
N GLU A 498 15.36 -11.52 11.30
CA GLU A 498 16.07 -11.54 12.59
C GLU A 498 15.41 -10.64 13.64
N GLU A 499 14.89 -9.48 13.24
CA GLU A 499 14.29 -8.46 14.11
C GLU A 499 12.74 -8.55 14.16
N SER A 500 12.20 -9.71 13.80
CA SER A 500 10.76 -9.96 13.73
C SER A 500 10.17 -10.57 14.99
N LEU A 501 8.88 -10.31 15.22
CA LEU A 501 8.06 -11.03 16.21
C LEU A 501 8.00 -12.53 15.93
N LEU A 502 8.26 -12.97 14.69
CA LEU A 502 8.32 -14.40 14.36
C LEU A 502 9.61 -15.08 14.83
N ASN A 503 10.65 -14.31 15.14
CA ASN A 503 11.90 -14.87 15.64
C ASN A 503 11.76 -15.20 17.13
N THR A 504 11.87 -16.48 17.47
CA THR A 504 11.80 -16.96 18.86
C THR A 504 12.92 -16.37 19.73
N ALA A 505 14.05 -15.95 19.17
CA ALA A 505 15.15 -15.35 19.92
C ALA A 505 14.79 -13.98 20.52
N ASN A 506 13.85 -13.26 19.90
CA ASN A 506 13.41 -11.92 20.32
C ASN A 506 12.44 -11.94 21.50
N TRP A 507 12.03 -13.12 21.96
CA TRP A 507 11.10 -13.28 23.07
C TRP A 507 11.82 -13.76 24.32
N ILE A 508 11.44 -13.17 25.45
CA ILE A 508 11.89 -13.56 26.78
C ILE A 508 10.66 -14.05 27.54
N VAL A 509 10.73 -15.28 28.06
CA VAL A 509 9.61 -15.92 28.76
C VAL A 509 10.06 -16.48 30.11
N THR A 510 9.10 -16.61 31.03
CA THR A 510 9.33 -17.26 32.33
C THR A 510 9.05 -18.76 32.22
N THR A 511 10.05 -19.58 32.54
CA THR A 511 9.94 -21.05 32.60
C THR A 511 9.90 -21.53 34.06
N PRO A 512 9.61 -22.82 34.35
CA PRO A 512 9.71 -23.36 35.71
C PRO A 512 11.09 -23.20 36.36
N VAL A 513 12.16 -23.10 35.56
CA VAL A 513 13.56 -23.00 36.00
C VAL A 513 14.15 -21.58 35.91
N GLY A 514 13.35 -20.57 35.57
CA GLY A 514 13.77 -19.17 35.46
C GLY A 514 13.42 -18.51 34.13
N THR A 515 13.81 -17.25 33.97
CA THR A 515 13.61 -16.45 32.76
C THR A 515 14.71 -16.71 31.73
N LYS A 516 14.35 -16.94 30.47
CA LYS A 516 15.30 -17.19 29.38
C LYS A 516 14.73 -16.80 28.01
N SER A 517 15.54 -16.90 26.96
CA SER A 517 15.07 -16.71 25.57
C SER A 517 14.08 -17.80 25.18
N PHE A 518 13.01 -17.44 24.46
CA PHE A 518 12.01 -18.41 24.02
C PHE A 518 12.59 -19.41 23.02
N ALA A 519 13.63 -19.04 22.26
CA ALA A 519 14.35 -19.96 21.38
C ALA A 519 14.96 -21.17 22.11
N GLU A 520 15.21 -21.04 23.42
CA GLU A 520 15.79 -22.10 24.27
C GLU A 520 14.72 -22.98 24.94
N VAL A 521 13.43 -22.72 24.68
CA VAL A 521 12.32 -23.45 25.29
C VAL A 521 11.91 -24.63 24.40
N ALA A 522 11.66 -25.78 25.04
CA ALA A 522 11.25 -26.99 24.34
C ALA A 522 9.95 -26.77 23.55
N GLY A 523 9.97 -27.10 22.26
CA GLY A 523 8.82 -26.95 21.36
C GLY A 523 8.46 -25.51 21.00
N ALA A 524 9.34 -24.52 21.27
CA ALA A 524 9.11 -23.11 21.01
C ALA A 524 8.83 -22.80 19.54
N LYS A 525 7.71 -22.14 19.27
CA LYS A 525 7.30 -21.71 17.94
C LYS A 525 6.47 -20.45 18.04
N VAL A 526 6.70 -19.49 17.14
CA VAL A 526 5.82 -18.32 16.97
C VAL A 526 5.11 -18.44 15.63
N THR A 527 3.78 -18.38 15.66
CA THR A 527 2.94 -18.44 14.46
C THR A 527 2.18 -17.13 14.31
N LYS A 528 2.27 -16.50 13.14
CA LYS A 528 1.43 -15.36 12.78
C LYS A 528 0.07 -15.86 12.32
N VAL A 529 -1.00 -15.44 12.99
CA VAL A 529 -2.39 -15.81 12.67
C VAL A 529 -3.04 -14.71 11.81
N SER A 530 -2.74 -13.45 12.09
CA SER A 530 -3.17 -12.29 11.28
C SER A 530 -2.16 -11.14 11.38
N SER A 531 -2.47 -9.97 10.83
CA SER A 531 -1.64 -8.76 10.98
C SER A 531 -1.41 -8.35 12.44
N GLU A 532 -2.38 -8.65 13.31
CA GLU A 532 -2.43 -8.19 14.71
C GLU A 532 -2.34 -9.33 15.72
N LEU A 533 -2.23 -10.58 15.26
CA LEU A 533 -2.41 -11.76 16.11
C LEU A 533 -1.28 -12.78 15.94
N TYR A 534 -0.66 -13.16 17.04
CA TYR A 534 0.44 -14.12 17.10
C TYR A 534 0.19 -15.18 18.17
N ILE A 535 0.63 -16.41 17.93
CA ILE A 535 0.60 -17.49 18.91
C ILE A 535 2.03 -17.93 19.21
N LEU A 536 2.41 -17.89 20.49
CA LEU A 536 3.60 -18.54 21.02
C LEU A 536 3.20 -19.93 21.51
N GLU A 537 3.83 -20.97 20.98
CA GLU A 537 3.59 -22.37 21.34
C GLU A 537 4.84 -22.97 21.98
N ALA A 538 4.68 -23.71 23.07
CA ALA A 538 5.75 -24.47 23.72
C ALA A 538 5.26 -25.87 24.12
N ASP A 539 6.16 -26.80 24.42
CA ASP A 539 5.78 -28.09 24.98
C ASP A 539 5.07 -27.91 26.33
N LYS A 540 4.11 -28.80 26.63
CA LYS A 540 3.34 -28.78 27.88
C LYS A 540 4.24 -28.66 29.11
N GLY A 541 4.00 -27.62 29.91
CA GLY A 541 4.72 -27.32 31.15
C GLY A 541 6.06 -26.60 30.94
N ALA A 542 6.48 -26.31 29.70
CA ALA A 542 7.77 -25.66 29.42
C ALA A 542 7.77 -24.16 29.74
N VAL A 543 6.59 -23.53 29.79
CA VAL A 543 6.41 -22.09 30.08
C VAL A 543 5.41 -21.90 31.22
N ARG A 544 5.63 -20.90 32.08
CA ARG A 544 4.59 -20.43 33.02
C ARG A 544 3.65 -19.50 32.27
N VAL A 545 2.59 -20.05 31.69
CA VAL A 545 1.76 -19.35 30.69
C VAL A 545 1.08 -18.06 31.18
N THR A 546 0.91 -17.84 32.49
CA THR A 546 0.36 -16.59 33.08
C THR A 546 1.44 -15.64 33.62
N SER A 547 2.72 -15.95 33.41
CA SER A 547 3.84 -15.09 33.79
C SER A 547 4.19 -14.10 32.69
N GLN A 548 4.89 -13.04 33.08
CA GLN A 548 5.31 -11.99 32.19
C GLN A 548 6.14 -12.53 31.00
N ILE A 549 5.82 -12.01 29.81
CA ILE A 549 6.57 -12.21 28.57
C ILE A 549 7.03 -10.85 28.03
N GLN A 550 8.18 -10.82 27.38
CA GLN A 550 8.76 -9.60 26.82
C GLN A 550 9.24 -9.87 25.39
N ALA A 551 9.08 -8.89 24.49
CA ALA A 551 9.74 -8.90 23.20
C ALA A 551 10.75 -7.75 23.11
N VAL A 552 11.91 -8.03 22.51
CA VAL A 552 13.06 -7.12 22.42
C VAL A 552 13.66 -7.15 21.01
N GLY A 553 14.48 -6.15 20.68
CA GLY A 553 15.26 -6.16 19.42
C GLY A 553 14.42 -6.03 18.14
N LEU A 554 13.21 -5.47 18.25
CA LEU A 554 12.27 -5.38 17.14
C LEU A 554 12.53 -4.15 16.28
N LYS A 555 12.36 -4.30 14.96
CA LYS A 555 12.39 -3.18 14.00
C LYS A 555 11.17 -3.17 13.09
N THR A 556 10.77 -1.97 12.68
CA THR A 556 9.75 -1.75 11.66
C THR A 556 10.28 -2.13 10.27
N ALA A 557 9.39 -2.24 9.27
CA ALA A 557 9.79 -2.55 7.90
C ALA A 557 10.68 -1.47 7.24
N ASP A 558 10.62 -0.23 7.72
CA ASP A 558 11.49 0.89 7.35
C ASP A 558 12.76 1.01 8.23
N GLY A 559 13.06 -0.02 9.04
CA GLY A 559 14.30 -0.15 9.80
C GLY A 559 14.34 0.61 11.13
N LYS A 560 13.23 1.22 11.57
CA LYS A 560 13.16 1.95 12.84
C LYS A 560 13.05 0.99 14.01
N THR A 561 13.76 1.26 15.09
CA THR A 561 13.67 0.47 16.33
C THR A 561 12.30 0.61 16.99
N VAL A 562 11.76 -0.51 17.45
CA VAL A 562 10.52 -0.63 18.22
C VAL A 562 10.89 -0.84 19.69
N ALA A 563 10.29 -0.06 20.58
CA ALA A 563 10.57 -0.17 22.01
C ALA A 563 10.24 -1.59 22.54
N PRO A 564 11.05 -2.15 23.46
CA PRO A 564 10.70 -3.39 24.13
C PRO A 564 9.30 -3.31 24.73
N PHE A 565 8.50 -4.35 24.50
CA PHE A 565 7.17 -4.42 25.10
C PHE A 565 7.06 -5.64 26.01
N THR A 566 6.17 -5.54 26.96
CA THR A 566 5.95 -6.56 27.98
C THR A 566 4.45 -6.81 28.14
N ALA A 567 4.07 -8.07 28.25
CA ALA A 567 2.68 -8.48 28.48
C ALA A 567 2.61 -9.51 29.59
N THR A 568 1.52 -9.47 30.37
CA THR A 568 1.20 -10.51 31.36
C THR A 568 -0.04 -11.23 30.87
N PRO A 569 0.07 -12.47 30.39
CA PRO A 569 -1.06 -13.20 29.86
C PRO A 569 -2.08 -13.54 30.96
N VAL A 570 -3.36 -13.43 30.63
CA VAL A 570 -4.46 -13.89 31.48
C VAL A 570 -4.89 -15.29 31.05
N ALA A 571 -5.32 -16.14 31.98
CA ALA A 571 -5.80 -17.48 31.65
C ALA A 571 -7.04 -17.41 30.73
N ALA A 572 -7.10 -18.30 29.73
CA ALA A 572 -8.25 -18.47 28.86
C ALA A 572 -9.45 -18.98 29.66
N THR A 573 -10.62 -18.40 29.39
CA THR A 573 -11.89 -18.81 30.00
C THR A 573 -12.32 -20.18 29.46
N ALA A 574 -12.96 -20.99 30.29
CA ALA A 574 -13.63 -22.21 29.83
C ALA A 574 -14.76 -21.88 28.84
N LEU A 575 -14.91 -22.67 27.79
CA LEU A 575 -15.95 -22.50 26.76
C LEU A 575 -17.30 -23.04 27.29
N ASP A 576 -17.90 -22.34 28.24
CA ASP A 576 -19.14 -22.76 28.90
C ASP A 576 -20.30 -21.84 28.51
N LEU A 577 -21.29 -22.34 27.76
CA LEU A 577 -22.46 -21.54 27.35
C LEU A 577 -23.30 -21.05 28.53
N GLY A 578 -23.17 -21.64 29.72
CA GLY A 578 -23.84 -21.18 30.93
C GLY A 578 -23.08 -20.13 31.73
N SER A 579 -21.85 -19.79 31.34
CA SER A 579 -21.01 -18.83 32.06
C SER A 579 -21.02 -17.45 31.39
N ASN A 580 -21.24 -16.41 32.20
CA ASN A 580 -21.10 -15.01 31.77
C ASN A 580 -19.65 -14.62 31.44
N ASP A 581 -18.66 -15.40 31.91
CA ASP A 581 -17.26 -15.18 31.53
C ASP A 581 -17.01 -15.55 30.06
N PHE A 582 -17.80 -16.49 29.53
CA PHE A 582 -17.72 -16.92 28.13
C PHE A 582 -18.78 -16.25 27.26
N VAL A 583 -20.05 -16.21 27.68
CA VAL A 583 -21.13 -15.59 26.90
C VAL A 583 -21.26 -14.11 27.25
N ALA A 584 -20.87 -13.25 26.30
CA ALA A 584 -20.91 -11.80 26.46
C ALA A 584 -22.30 -11.20 26.21
N SER A 585 -23.01 -11.69 25.19
CA SER A 585 -24.37 -11.26 24.90
C SER A 585 -25.10 -12.24 24.00
N THR A 586 -26.43 -12.18 24.01
CA THR A 586 -27.31 -13.06 23.23
C THR A 586 -28.45 -12.27 22.62
N THR A 587 -28.85 -12.63 21.41
CA THR A 587 -29.98 -12.02 20.70
C THR A 587 -30.83 -13.12 20.09
N LEU A 588 -32.14 -13.03 20.28
CA LEU A 588 -33.15 -13.91 19.68
C LEU A 588 -34.06 -13.10 18.77
N THR A 589 -34.31 -13.60 17.57
CA THR A 589 -35.36 -13.12 16.66
C THR A 589 -36.18 -14.30 16.15
N LYS A 590 -37.28 -14.05 15.43
CA LYS A 590 -38.12 -15.13 14.85
C LYS A 590 -37.31 -16.12 13.99
N LYS A 591 -36.22 -15.66 13.32
CA LYS A 591 -35.44 -16.48 12.38
C LYS A 591 -33.99 -16.77 12.81
N GLN A 592 -33.52 -16.23 13.93
CA GLN A 592 -32.09 -16.27 14.24
C GLN A 592 -31.81 -16.21 15.74
N VAL A 593 -30.81 -16.98 16.18
CA VAL A 593 -30.13 -16.83 17.48
C VAL A 593 -28.70 -16.36 17.22
N THR A 594 -28.28 -15.29 17.89
CA THR A 594 -26.91 -14.78 17.81
C THR A 594 -26.29 -14.74 19.21
N ILE A 595 -25.10 -15.31 19.36
CA ILE A 595 -24.38 -15.43 20.64
C ILE A 595 -23.01 -14.81 20.45
N LYS A 596 -22.73 -13.75 21.20
CA LYS A 596 -21.38 -13.16 21.26
C LYS A 596 -20.65 -13.79 22.44
N VAL A 597 -19.49 -14.37 22.19
CA VAL A 597 -18.65 -15.01 23.20
C VAL A 597 -17.31 -14.28 23.35
N ASN A 598 -16.74 -14.32 24.55
CA ASN A 598 -15.40 -13.84 24.85
C ASN A 598 -14.37 -14.90 24.42
N GLY A 599 -13.37 -14.48 23.66
CA GLY A 599 -12.36 -15.34 23.05
C GLY A 599 -12.60 -15.61 21.56
N LEU A 600 -11.58 -16.18 20.91
CA LEU A 600 -11.64 -16.56 19.49
C LEU A 600 -11.96 -18.04 19.34
N LEU A 601 -12.89 -18.36 18.44
CA LEU A 601 -13.20 -19.74 18.08
C LEU A 601 -12.29 -20.21 16.94
N GLY A 602 -11.74 -21.41 17.09
CA GLY A 602 -10.96 -22.07 16.02
C GLY A 602 -11.85 -22.89 15.10
N ASN A 603 -12.97 -23.41 15.64
CA ASN A 603 -13.96 -24.19 14.90
C ASN A 603 -15.32 -24.16 15.59
N VAL A 604 -16.41 -24.18 14.82
CA VAL A 604 -17.78 -24.39 15.31
C VAL A 604 -18.41 -25.57 14.60
N ASN A 605 -18.86 -26.55 15.39
CA ASN A 605 -19.59 -27.71 14.89
C ASN A 605 -21.10 -27.52 15.14
N PRO A 606 -21.93 -27.41 14.09
CA PRO A 606 -23.37 -27.24 14.23
C PRO A 606 -24.06 -28.31 15.11
N ALA A 607 -23.55 -29.54 15.10
CA ALA A 607 -24.13 -30.65 15.86
C ALA A 607 -24.00 -30.47 17.39
N ASP A 608 -23.13 -29.57 17.84
CA ASP A 608 -22.94 -29.32 19.26
C ASP A 608 -24.06 -28.45 19.84
N PHE A 609 -24.83 -27.72 19.02
CA PHE A 609 -25.84 -26.77 19.49
C PHE A 609 -27.25 -27.36 19.37
N ARG A 610 -27.94 -27.47 20.50
CA ARG A 610 -29.29 -28.03 20.60
C ARG A 610 -30.28 -26.95 21.04
N LEU A 611 -31.29 -26.66 20.22
CA LEU A 611 -32.35 -25.69 20.52
C LEU A 611 -33.54 -26.39 21.20
N PHE A 612 -33.96 -25.85 22.34
CA PHE A 612 -35.09 -26.34 23.12
C PHE A 612 -36.23 -25.31 23.13
N GLU A 613 -37.45 -25.79 22.98
CA GLU A 613 -38.70 -25.03 23.15
C GLU A 613 -39.47 -25.67 24.30
N ASN A 614 -39.81 -24.91 25.34
CA ASN A 614 -40.50 -25.40 26.54
C ASN A 614 -39.86 -26.68 27.12
N ASN A 615 -38.52 -26.71 27.15
CA ASN A 615 -37.68 -27.85 27.58
C ASN A 615 -37.73 -29.11 26.69
N VAL A 616 -38.35 -29.05 25.51
CA VAL A 616 -38.32 -30.12 24.51
C VAL A 616 -37.31 -29.79 23.43
N ASP A 617 -36.48 -30.75 23.05
CA ASP A 617 -35.46 -30.55 22.03
C ASP A 617 -36.09 -30.48 20.63
N GLN A 618 -35.99 -29.32 19.99
CA GLN A 618 -36.56 -29.01 18.69
C GLN A 618 -35.48 -28.70 17.64
N THR A 619 -34.24 -29.15 17.87
CA THR A 619 -33.10 -28.83 17.01
C THR A 619 -33.33 -29.22 15.55
N ALA A 620 -33.90 -30.40 15.30
CA ALA A 620 -34.16 -30.88 13.94
C ALA A 620 -35.20 -30.03 13.19
N LYS A 621 -36.19 -29.52 13.93
CA LYS A 621 -37.26 -28.64 13.44
C LYS A 621 -36.68 -27.27 13.08
N TYR A 622 -36.02 -26.61 14.03
CA TYR A 622 -35.66 -25.20 13.87
C TYR A 622 -34.28 -24.97 13.27
N VAL A 623 -33.23 -25.68 13.68
CA VAL A 623 -31.84 -25.29 13.33
C VAL A 623 -31.53 -25.64 11.87
N GLN A 624 -31.23 -24.62 11.06
CA GLN A 624 -30.81 -24.77 9.66
C GLN A 624 -29.29 -24.85 9.55
N SER A 625 -28.59 -23.89 10.13
CA SER A 625 -27.14 -23.77 10.06
C SER A 625 -26.60 -23.05 11.29
N VAL A 626 -25.33 -23.31 11.59
CA VAL A 626 -24.57 -22.60 12.62
C VAL A 626 -23.30 -22.10 11.97
N THR A 627 -23.07 -20.79 12.01
CA THR A 627 -21.86 -20.14 11.52
C THR A 627 -21.21 -19.36 12.65
N PHE A 628 -19.96 -18.93 12.43
CA PHE A 628 -19.31 -18.02 13.37
C PHE A 628 -18.43 -17.01 12.65
N ALA A 629 -18.22 -15.88 13.30
CA ALA A 629 -17.30 -14.84 12.87
C ALA A 629 -16.45 -14.40 14.06
N ASN A 630 -15.14 -14.42 13.88
CA ASN A 630 -14.19 -13.90 14.87
C ASN A 630 -14.05 -12.39 14.70
N SER A 631 -13.97 -11.68 15.82
CA SER A 631 -13.68 -10.24 15.88
C SER A 631 -12.51 -10.01 16.83
N THR A 632 -11.40 -9.55 16.27
CA THR A 632 -10.20 -9.18 17.01
C THR A 632 -10.27 -7.69 17.32
N VAL A 633 -10.38 -7.33 18.60
CA VAL A 633 -10.43 -5.94 19.06
C VAL A 633 -9.39 -5.75 20.16
N LYS A 634 -8.78 -4.55 20.22
CA LYS A 634 -7.67 -4.14 21.09
C LYS A 634 -7.77 -4.58 22.56
N THR A 635 -8.98 -4.65 23.11
CA THR A 635 -9.21 -4.89 24.55
C THR A 635 -9.84 -6.24 24.86
N ALA A 636 -10.48 -6.89 23.87
CA ALA A 636 -11.10 -8.19 24.04
C ALA A 636 -11.33 -8.84 22.67
N ASN A 637 -10.80 -10.05 22.50
CA ASN A 637 -11.18 -10.91 21.39
C ASN A 637 -12.59 -11.44 21.62
N THR A 638 -13.43 -11.43 20.59
CA THR A 638 -14.78 -12.00 20.67
C THR A 638 -15.08 -12.82 19.43
N SER A 639 -16.02 -13.75 19.57
CA SER A 639 -16.59 -14.49 18.44
C SER A 639 -18.10 -14.37 18.46
N THR A 640 -18.71 -14.23 17.31
CA THR A 640 -20.16 -14.24 17.17
C THR A 640 -20.56 -15.56 16.53
N ILE A 641 -21.33 -16.37 17.25
CA ILE A 641 -21.97 -17.58 16.74
C ILE A 641 -23.37 -17.18 16.27
N THR A 642 -23.74 -17.58 15.06
CA THR A 642 -25.04 -17.29 14.47
C THR A 642 -25.74 -18.59 14.08
N ILE A 643 -26.90 -18.82 14.65
CA ILE A 643 -27.77 -19.96 14.38
C ILE A 643 -28.94 -19.47 13.55
N THR A 644 -29.01 -19.87 12.29
CA THR A 644 -30.11 -19.54 11.38
C THR A 644 -31.19 -20.61 11.48
N LEU A 645 -32.45 -20.18 11.54
CA LEU A 645 -33.60 -21.06 11.76
C LEU A 645 -34.40 -21.27 10.46
N LYS A 646 -34.91 -22.49 10.28
CA LYS A 646 -35.74 -22.89 9.12
C LYS A 646 -37.16 -22.31 9.24
N GLU A 647 -37.73 -22.39 10.43
CA GLU A 647 -39.08 -21.96 10.76
C GLU A 647 -39.04 -20.75 11.68
N ASP A 648 -40.12 -19.95 11.69
CA ASP A 648 -40.26 -18.85 12.63
C ASP A 648 -40.51 -19.39 14.05
N LEU A 649 -39.84 -18.77 15.02
CA LEU A 649 -40.12 -18.98 16.44
C LEU A 649 -41.37 -18.20 16.85
N THR A 650 -42.16 -18.81 17.73
CA THR A 650 -43.24 -18.14 18.44
C THR A 650 -42.66 -17.53 19.70
N LEU A 651 -42.28 -16.24 19.66
CA LEU A 651 -41.47 -15.60 20.71
C LEU A 651 -42.14 -15.50 22.10
N THR A 652 -43.41 -15.89 22.23
CA THR A 652 -44.09 -16.07 23.51
C THR A 652 -43.72 -17.38 24.21
N ASN A 653 -43.12 -18.35 23.52
CA ASN A 653 -42.63 -19.61 24.09
C ASN A 653 -41.26 -19.43 24.77
N ALA A 654 -40.96 -20.29 25.74
CA ALA A 654 -39.65 -20.31 26.38
C ALA A 654 -38.63 -21.08 25.52
N TYR A 655 -37.54 -20.42 25.12
CA TYR A 655 -36.47 -21.05 24.35
C TYR A 655 -35.17 -21.15 25.15
N GLY A 656 -34.40 -22.21 24.88
CA GLY A 656 -33.07 -22.40 25.45
C GLY A 656 -32.13 -23.08 24.47
N LEU A 657 -30.84 -22.83 24.61
CA LEU A 657 -29.79 -23.48 23.84
C LEU A 657 -28.95 -24.34 24.77
N LYS A 658 -28.67 -25.59 24.41
CA LYS A 658 -27.76 -26.47 25.17
C LYS A 658 -26.69 -27.05 24.28
N VAL A 659 -25.55 -27.35 24.87
CA VAL A 659 -24.48 -28.10 24.23
C VAL A 659 -24.79 -29.59 24.26
N ALA A 660 -24.46 -30.31 23.18
CA ALA A 660 -24.58 -31.76 23.11
C ALA A 660 -23.88 -32.46 24.30
N ALA A 661 -24.34 -33.67 24.62
CA ALA A 661 -23.82 -34.43 25.77
C ALA A 661 -22.45 -35.10 25.49
N SER A 662 -22.09 -35.32 24.22
CA SER A 662 -20.85 -36.00 23.82
C SER A 662 -20.41 -35.58 22.41
N ASN A 663 -19.20 -35.99 22.03
CA ASN A 663 -18.60 -35.74 20.70
C ASN A 663 -18.46 -34.26 20.29
N ILE A 664 -18.17 -33.39 21.27
CA ILE A 664 -18.00 -31.96 21.03
C ILE A 664 -16.86 -31.67 20.04
N GLY A 665 -17.21 -30.96 18.98
CA GLY A 665 -16.32 -30.57 17.87
C GLY A 665 -15.97 -29.08 17.83
N THR A 666 -16.75 -28.24 18.51
CA THR A 666 -16.56 -26.80 18.67
C THR A 666 -15.40 -26.53 19.60
N LYS A 667 -14.46 -25.71 19.14
CA LYS A 667 -13.20 -25.44 19.84
C LYS A 667 -12.80 -23.97 19.74
N ASP A 668 -12.11 -23.48 20.76
CA ASP A 668 -11.41 -22.20 20.66
C ASP A 668 -10.15 -22.30 19.78
N ILE A 669 -9.48 -21.17 19.58
CA ILE A 669 -8.21 -21.09 18.87
C ILE A 669 -7.07 -21.86 19.56
N PHE A 670 -7.22 -22.19 20.84
CA PHE A 670 -6.28 -23.00 21.61
C PHE A 670 -6.57 -24.50 21.50
N GLY A 671 -7.73 -24.89 20.96
CA GLY A 671 -8.16 -26.28 20.85
C GLY A 671 -8.98 -26.81 22.04
N ASN A 672 -9.28 -25.97 23.04
CA ASN A 672 -10.19 -26.31 24.14
C ASN A 672 -11.61 -26.50 23.59
N LYS A 673 -12.33 -27.50 24.11
CA LYS A 673 -13.68 -27.84 23.65
C LYS A 673 -14.75 -27.09 24.43
N LEU A 674 -15.89 -26.84 23.77
CA LEU A 674 -17.12 -26.40 24.41
C LEU A 674 -17.55 -27.38 25.53
N VAL A 675 -18.02 -26.88 26.66
CA VAL A 675 -18.41 -27.70 27.82
C VAL A 675 -19.71 -28.43 27.52
N ALA A 676 -19.67 -29.76 27.57
CA ALA A 676 -20.84 -30.61 27.32
C ALA A 676 -21.96 -30.32 28.32
N ASN A 677 -23.22 -30.37 27.87
CA ASN A 677 -24.42 -30.06 28.66
C ASN A 677 -24.53 -28.63 29.22
N SER A 678 -23.58 -27.74 28.93
CA SER A 678 -23.77 -26.32 29.25
C SER A 678 -24.95 -25.74 28.48
N GLY A 679 -25.59 -24.70 29.01
CA GLY A 679 -26.78 -24.16 28.37
C GLY A 679 -27.10 -22.74 28.76
N LEU A 680 -27.93 -22.12 27.94
CA LEU A 680 -28.27 -20.71 27.95
C LEU A 680 -29.78 -20.57 27.76
N ILE A 681 -30.42 -19.70 28.54
CA ILE A 681 -31.82 -19.31 28.32
C ILE A 681 -31.83 -18.21 27.25
N LEU A 682 -32.67 -18.35 26.24
CA LEU A 682 -32.82 -17.36 25.17
C LEU A 682 -34.02 -16.46 25.48
N GLN A 683 -33.81 -15.15 25.38
CA GLN A 683 -34.84 -14.14 25.56
C GLN A 683 -34.95 -13.31 24.28
N ASP A 684 -36.18 -12.91 23.91
CA ASP A 684 -36.37 -11.92 22.86
C ASP A 684 -35.78 -10.57 23.32
N THR A 685 -34.77 -10.10 22.60
CA THR A 685 -34.10 -8.83 22.87
C THR A 685 -34.41 -7.78 21.80
N THR A 686 -35.36 -8.06 20.89
CA THR A 686 -35.78 -7.08 19.88
C THR A 686 -36.67 -6.01 20.51
N SER A 687 -36.58 -4.77 20.03
CA SER A 687 -37.47 -3.70 20.49
C SER A 687 -38.86 -3.83 19.86
N ALA A 688 -39.92 -3.59 20.63
CA ALA A 688 -41.26 -3.40 20.10
C ALA A 688 -41.31 -2.06 19.33
N ALA A 689 -42.16 -1.95 18.32
CA ALA A 689 -42.42 -0.72 17.58
C ALA A 689 -43.88 -0.30 17.79
N ILE A 690 -44.12 1.00 17.81
CA ILE A 690 -45.50 1.51 17.80
C ILE A 690 -46.11 1.16 16.44
N SER A 691 -47.19 0.39 16.47
CA SER A 691 -47.91 -0.05 15.29
C SER A 691 -49.09 0.86 14.99
N ASN A 692 -49.80 1.34 16.01
CA ASN A 692 -50.97 2.22 15.85
C ASN A 692 -51.28 3.04 17.11
N ALA A 693 -52.17 4.03 17.00
CA ALA A 693 -52.75 4.72 18.16
C ALA A 693 -54.21 5.10 17.91
N PHE A 694 -54.98 5.25 18.98
CA PHE A 694 -56.41 5.55 18.96
C PHE A 694 -56.78 6.44 20.14
N VAL A 695 -57.59 7.47 19.90
CA VAL A 695 -58.17 8.28 21.00
C VAL A 695 -59.34 7.49 21.60
N ALA A 696 -59.30 7.22 22.90
CA ALA A 696 -60.36 6.50 23.60
C ALA A 696 -61.30 7.50 24.30
N ASP A 697 -62.59 7.50 23.96
CA ASP A 697 -63.60 8.42 24.51
C ASP A 697 -64.37 7.79 25.69
N ALA A 698 -63.65 7.19 26.65
CA ALA A 698 -64.27 6.54 27.81
C ALA A 698 -64.82 7.56 28.85
N ASP A 699 -64.53 8.84 28.68
CA ASP A 699 -65.03 9.94 29.50
C ASP A 699 -65.12 11.14 28.55
N THR A 700 -66.22 11.90 28.59
CA THR A 700 -66.63 12.98 27.66
C THR A 700 -65.63 14.12 27.33
N ALA A 701 -64.35 13.97 27.66
CA ALA A 701 -63.25 14.93 27.52
C ALA A 701 -62.18 14.54 26.48
N GLY A 702 -62.19 13.35 25.86
CA GLY A 702 -61.23 13.00 24.79
C GLY A 702 -59.74 13.08 25.18
N ASN A 703 -59.40 12.76 26.44
CA ASN A 703 -58.07 12.94 27.04
C ASN A 703 -57.24 11.66 27.15
N VAL A 704 -57.68 10.54 26.56
CA VAL A 704 -57.00 9.24 26.63
C VAL A 704 -56.63 8.75 25.22
N ILE A 705 -55.41 8.24 25.05
CA ILE A 705 -54.91 7.65 23.81
C ILE A 705 -54.39 6.24 24.08
N LYS A 706 -54.93 5.23 23.42
CA LYS A 706 -54.37 3.87 23.40
C LYS A 706 -53.35 3.75 22.27
N VAL A 707 -52.16 3.28 22.59
CA VAL A 707 -51.05 3.04 21.66
C VAL A 707 -50.83 1.54 21.55
N ALA A 708 -50.93 1.01 20.33
CA ALA A 708 -50.64 -0.37 20.01
C ALA A 708 -49.16 -0.53 19.65
N PHE A 709 -48.59 -1.65 20.07
CA PHE A 709 -47.27 -2.11 19.68
C PHE A 709 -47.39 -3.30 18.74
N ASP A 710 -46.32 -3.65 18.03
CA ASP A 710 -46.24 -4.84 17.19
C ASP A 710 -46.00 -6.15 17.97
N LYS A 711 -45.82 -6.04 19.29
CA LYS A 711 -45.65 -7.11 20.27
C LYS A 711 -45.70 -6.55 21.69
N ASP A 712 -45.80 -7.45 22.67
CA ASP A 712 -45.84 -7.09 24.09
C ASP A 712 -44.64 -6.23 24.53
N VAL A 713 -44.95 -5.14 25.22
CA VAL A 713 -43.98 -4.35 25.98
C VAL A 713 -44.07 -4.78 27.45
N THR A 714 -42.95 -4.94 28.15
CA THR A 714 -42.98 -5.33 29.57
C THR A 714 -43.44 -4.18 30.48
N ALA A 715 -44.42 -4.47 31.34
CA ALA A 715 -45.27 -3.50 32.05
C ALA A 715 -44.58 -2.47 32.97
N SER A 716 -43.34 -2.69 33.41
CA SER A 716 -42.63 -1.83 34.38
C SER A 716 -41.67 -0.81 33.75
N SER A 717 -41.64 -0.70 32.43
CA SER A 717 -40.48 -0.12 31.73
C SER A 717 -40.78 1.10 30.85
N LEU A 718 -42.04 1.44 30.62
CA LEU A 718 -42.47 2.65 29.88
C LEU A 718 -42.47 3.89 30.78
N ASN A 719 -41.97 5.01 30.27
CA ASN A 719 -41.92 6.28 30.97
C ASN A 719 -42.70 7.34 30.19
N LYS A 720 -43.55 8.11 30.87
CA LYS A 720 -44.34 9.19 30.25
C LYS A 720 -43.49 10.25 29.54
N ALA A 721 -42.28 10.52 30.02
CA ALA A 721 -41.37 11.50 29.43
C ALA A 721 -40.85 11.09 28.03
N ASP A 722 -41.00 9.81 27.67
CA ASP A 722 -40.60 9.28 26.36
C ASP A 722 -41.70 9.43 25.32
N PHE A 723 -42.92 9.80 25.75
CA PHE A 723 -44.05 10.04 24.86
C PHE A 723 -44.28 11.53 24.70
N LYS A 724 -44.45 11.96 23.45
CA LYS A 724 -44.90 13.30 23.08
C LYS A 724 -46.17 13.17 22.27
N VAL A 725 -47.18 13.96 22.62
CA VAL A 725 -48.43 14.04 21.86
C VAL A 725 -48.50 15.43 21.24
N LYS A 726 -48.69 15.53 19.93
CA LYS A 726 -48.74 16.81 19.20
C LYS A 726 -49.99 16.88 18.34
N THR A 727 -50.70 17.99 18.34
CA THR A 727 -51.81 18.19 17.39
C THR A 727 -51.30 18.46 15.97
N SER A 728 -52.18 18.39 14.97
CA SER A 728 -51.88 18.68 13.57
C SER A 728 -51.34 20.10 13.33
N LYS A 729 -51.57 21.03 14.27
CA LYS A 729 -51.02 22.40 14.25
C LYS A 729 -49.64 22.51 14.90
N GLY A 730 -49.08 21.39 15.39
CA GLY A 730 -47.79 21.32 16.05
C GLY A 730 -47.80 21.68 17.55
N THR A 731 -48.98 21.89 18.15
CA THR A 731 -49.12 22.14 19.59
C THR A 731 -48.85 20.86 20.38
N GLU A 732 -47.89 20.87 21.31
CA GLU A 732 -47.60 19.71 22.18
C GLU A 732 -48.61 19.66 23.34
N LEU A 733 -49.31 18.53 23.47
CA LEU A 733 -50.21 18.22 24.58
C LEU A 733 -49.43 17.53 25.70
N THR A 734 -49.78 17.83 26.95
CA THR A 734 -49.02 17.32 28.10
C THR A 734 -49.50 15.92 28.49
N VAL A 735 -48.56 14.99 28.62
CA VAL A 735 -48.82 13.61 29.04
C VAL A 735 -48.77 13.51 30.57
N ASP A 736 -49.91 13.21 31.19
CA ASP A 736 -50.05 13.02 32.64
C ASP A 736 -49.46 11.68 33.07
N SER A 737 -49.88 10.60 32.41
CA SER A 737 -49.46 9.24 32.74
C SER A 737 -49.45 8.31 31.53
N VAL A 738 -48.69 7.23 31.64
CA VAL A 738 -48.67 6.12 30.67
C VAL A 738 -48.77 4.83 31.46
N ALA A 739 -49.77 4.02 31.15
CA ALA A 739 -50.03 2.73 31.75
C ALA A 739 -49.99 1.64 30.68
N ASN A 740 -49.11 0.66 30.82
CA ASN A 740 -49.16 -0.53 30.00
C ASN A 740 -50.34 -1.39 30.45
N THR A 741 -51.24 -1.72 29.53
CA THR A 741 -52.47 -2.46 29.84
C THR A 741 -52.32 -3.97 29.62
N GLY A 742 -51.16 -4.44 29.15
CA GLY A 742 -50.97 -5.79 28.65
C GLY A 742 -51.45 -5.92 27.20
N ASP A 743 -51.20 -7.11 26.62
CA ASP A 743 -51.70 -7.52 25.31
C ASP A 743 -51.32 -6.54 24.17
N GLU A 744 -50.05 -6.15 24.08
CA GLU A 744 -49.54 -5.24 23.03
C GLU A 744 -50.02 -3.77 23.09
N TYR A 745 -50.67 -3.32 24.18
CA TYR A 745 -51.15 -1.93 24.30
C TYR A 745 -50.58 -1.14 25.49
N ALA A 746 -50.42 0.18 25.30
CA ALA A 746 -50.28 1.15 26.38
C ALA A 746 -51.36 2.23 26.29
N THR A 747 -51.81 2.73 27.43
CA THR A 747 -52.75 3.83 27.56
C THR A 747 -52.00 5.07 28.01
N ILE A 748 -52.07 6.13 27.21
CA ILE A 748 -51.57 7.47 27.51
C ILE A 748 -52.75 8.31 28.00
N THR A 749 -52.61 8.95 29.15
CA THR A 749 -53.59 9.92 29.66
C THR A 749 -52.97 11.32 29.60
N LEU A 750 -53.71 12.27 29.03
CA LEU A 750 -53.32 13.67 28.94
C LEU A 750 -53.74 14.46 30.19
N ASP A 751 -53.04 15.55 30.50
CA ASP A 751 -53.33 16.43 31.65
C ASP A 751 -54.77 16.99 31.58
N ALA A 752 -55.41 17.12 32.76
CA ALA A 752 -56.74 17.69 32.89
C ALA A 752 -56.82 19.12 32.30
N GLY A 753 -57.60 19.31 31.23
CA GLY A 753 -57.73 20.58 30.50
C GLY A 753 -56.93 20.66 29.19
N THR A 754 -56.31 19.56 28.74
CA THR A 754 -55.63 19.44 27.44
C THR A 754 -56.36 18.50 26.48
N ASP A 755 -57.68 18.67 26.38
CA ASP A 755 -58.53 17.87 25.51
C ASP A 755 -58.07 17.99 24.05
N ILE A 756 -58.13 16.87 23.33
CA ILE A 756 -57.82 16.86 21.91
C ILE A 756 -58.89 17.71 21.19
N PRO A 757 -58.51 18.79 20.49
CA PRO A 757 -59.49 19.64 19.82
C PRO A 757 -60.32 18.86 18.81
N ALA A 758 -61.62 19.17 18.75
CA ALA A 758 -62.58 18.51 17.88
C ALA A 758 -62.08 18.42 16.42
N GLY A 759 -61.88 17.21 15.92
CA GLY A 759 -61.50 16.98 14.52
C GLY A 759 -60.02 17.24 14.20
N GLU A 760 -59.17 17.55 15.19
CA GLU A 760 -57.72 17.58 14.99
C GLU A 760 -57.11 16.17 15.03
N GLU A 761 -56.14 15.93 14.15
CA GLU A 761 -55.27 14.77 14.25
C GLU A 761 -54.22 15.02 15.34
N VAL A 762 -53.84 13.96 16.03
CA VAL A 762 -52.77 13.93 17.01
C VAL A 762 -51.70 12.93 16.59
N THR A 763 -50.44 13.36 16.66
CA THR A 763 -49.28 12.49 16.51
C THR A 763 -48.81 12.06 17.88
N VAL A 764 -48.75 10.76 18.13
CA VAL A 764 -48.03 10.18 19.26
C VAL A 764 -46.62 9.83 18.79
N GLU A 765 -45.63 10.45 19.39
CA GLU A 765 -44.21 10.18 19.16
C GLU A 765 -43.65 9.49 20.40
N PHE A 766 -42.99 8.35 20.21
CA PHE A 766 -42.14 7.74 21.23
C PHE A 766 -40.68 7.96 20.87
N LYS A 767 -39.94 8.50 21.84
CA LYS A 767 -38.51 8.68 21.74
C LYS A 767 -37.85 8.24 23.03
N LYS A 768 -37.07 7.16 22.94
CA LYS A 768 -36.47 6.55 24.12
C LYS A 768 -35.53 7.53 24.82
N ASN A 769 -35.79 7.80 26.09
CA ASN A 769 -34.95 8.64 26.92
C ASN A 769 -34.77 8.03 28.32
N LEU A 770 -35.87 7.81 29.04
CA LEU A 770 -35.88 7.31 30.42
C LEU A 770 -36.45 5.90 30.57
N SER A 771 -37.17 5.38 29.58
CA SER A 771 -37.73 4.03 29.59
C SER A 771 -36.62 2.98 29.55
N THR A 772 -36.74 1.96 30.40
CA THR A 772 -35.92 0.74 30.30
C THR A 772 -36.49 -0.24 29.27
N ALA A 773 -37.67 0.06 28.72
CA ALA A 773 -38.34 -0.74 27.70
C ALA A 773 -37.49 -0.85 26.42
N LEU A 774 -37.51 -2.02 25.80
CA LEU A 774 -37.01 -2.19 24.43
C LEU A 774 -38.14 -1.77 23.49
N VAL A 775 -38.25 -0.47 23.23
CA VAL A 775 -39.16 0.11 22.25
C VAL A 775 -38.34 0.96 21.27
N THR A 776 -38.66 0.86 19.98
CA THR A 776 -38.00 1.62 18.91
C THR A 776 -38.62 3.01 18.82
N ASP A 777 -37.78 4.02 18.56
CA ASP A 777 -38.27 5.37 18.26
C ASP A 777 -39.23 5.32 17.07
N GLY A 778 -40.37 5.98 17.19
CA GLY A 778 -41.41 5.92 16.19
C GLY A 778 -42.53 6.92 16.47
N SER A 779 -43.36 7.14 15.47
CA SER A 779 -44.52 8.00 15.59
C SER A 779 -45.69 7.46 14.80
N VAL A 780 -46.88 7.62 15.35
CA VAL A 780 -48.15 7.30 14.68
C VAL A 780 -49.09 8.46 14.81
N THR A 781 -49.87 8.72 13.76
CA THR A 781 -50.91 9.72 13.73
C THR A 781 -52.25 9.05 13.92
N THR A 782 -53.08 9.62 14.79
CA THR A 782 -54.46 9.21 15.01
C THR A 782 -55.34 10.44 15.09
N SER A 783 -56.65 10.29 15.05
CA SER A 783 -57.59 11.40 15.23
C SER A 783 -58.74 10.97 16.10
N SER A 784 -59.32 11.91 16.85
CA SER A 784 -60.60 11.66 17.49
C SER A 784 -61.64 11.37 16.39
N PHE A 785 -62.28 10.21 16.42
CA PHE A 785 -63.51 9.94 15.68
C PHE A 785 -64.62 9.88 16.73
N ARG A 786 -65.66 10.72 16.57
CA ARG A 786 -66.78 10.79 17.53
C ARG A 786 -68.06 11.30 16.89
N ILE A 787 -69.19 10.96 17.49
CA ILE A 787 -70.51 11.53 17.16
C ILE A 787 -70.54 13.01 17.60
N THR A 788 -70.91 13.90 16.69
CA THR A 788 -71.04 15.35 16.92
C THR A 788 -72.49 15.81 17.00
N GLY A 789 -73.43 15.01 16.53
CA GLY A 789 -74.85 15.32 16.65
C GLY A 789 -75.72 14.14 16.26
N VAL A 790 -76.91 14.08 16.84
CA VAL A 790 -77.99 13.21 16.38
C VAL A 790 -79.22 14.09 16.19
N SER A 791 -79.81 14.06 15.01
CA SER A 791 -81.06 14.76 14.71
C SER A 791 -82.10 13.78 14.20
N LEU A 792 -83.35 14.04 14.53
CA LEU A 792 -84.51 13.29 14.07
C LEU A 792 -85.37 14.24 13.25
N ASP A 793 -85.69 13.87 12.02
CA ASP A 793 -86.70 14.55 11.22
C ASP A 793 -88.07 14.05 11.70
N LYS A 794 -88.73 14.88 12.52
CA LYS A 794 -90.01 14.55 13.15
C LYS A 794 -91.17 14.96 12.26
N GLY A 795 -92.17 14.09 12.10
CA GLY A 795 -93.47 14.41 11.54
C GLY A 795 -94.34 15.26 12.48
N GLU A 796 -95.63 15.40 12.18
CA GLU A 796 -96.55 16.29 12.92
C GLU A 796 -96.70 15.93 14.42
N ASN A 797 -96.31 14.72 14.83
CA ASN A 797 -96.35 14.26 16.22
C ASN A 797 -94.92 14.06 16.80
N PRO A 798 -94.41 14.97 17.64
CA PRO A 798 -93.01 14.93 18.08
C PRO A 798 -92.66 13.80 19.06
N ALA A 799 -93.63 12.95 19.41
CA ALA A 799 -93.54 11.87 20.38
C ALA A 799 -93.49 10.46 19.76
N ILE A 800 -93.68 10.31 18.44
CA ILE A 800 -93.73 9.00 17.76
C ILE A 800 -93.01 9.14 16.42
N ILE A 801 -92.23 8.13 16.02
CA ILE A 801 -91.64 8.06 14.67
C ILE A 801 -92.71 7.47 13.74
N GLU A 802 -93.30 8.27 12.84
CA GLU A 802 -94.39 7.85 11.95
C GLU A 802 -94.09 8.14 10.48
N GLY A 803 -94.31 7.18 9.59
CA GLY A 803 -94.06 7.35 8.14
C GLY A 803 -92.57 7.31 7.77
N ASP A 804 -92.19 7.98 6.68
CA ASP A 804 -90.82 8.05 6.11
C ASP A 804 -89.90 9.02 6.88
N GLU A 805 -89.96 9.00 8.21
CA GLU A 805 -89.09 9.81 9.07
C GLU A 805 -87.64 9.28 9.06
N SER A 806 -86.68 10.14 9.38
CA SER A 806 -85.27 9.75 9.39
C SER A 806 -84.51 10.23 10.62
N MET A 807 -83.50 9.45 11.01
CA MET A 807 -82.51 9.81 12.03
C MET A 807 -81.18 10.07 11.34
N THR A 808 -80.65 11.26 11.49
CA THR A 808 -79.30 11.60 11.01
C THR A 808 -78.33 11.62 12.18
N ILE A 809 -77.34 10.73 12.14
CA ILE A 809 -76.19 10.72 13.05
C ILE A 809 -75.05 11.46 12.33
N THR A 810 -74.58 12.52 12.93
CA THR A 810 -73.44 13.31 12.43
C THR A 810 -72.19 12.95 13.21
N PHE A 811 -71.11 12.71 12.51
CA PHE A 811 -69.78 12.43 13.03
C PHE A 811 -68.86 13.63 12.80
N ASN A 812 -67.76 13.72 13.54
CA ASN A 812 -66.77 14.78 13.32
C ASN A 812 -65.90 14.56 12.07
N LYS A 813 -65.95 13.37 11.43
CA LYS A 813 -65.24 13.02 10.20
C LYS A 813 -66.11 12.20 9.25
N ALA A 814 -65.74 12.20 7.97
CA ALA A 814 -66.43 11.41 6.96
C ALA A 814 -66.28 9.91 7.18
N ILE A 815 -67.36 9.16 6.97
CA ILE A 815 -67.39 7.70 7.11
C ILE A 815 -67.16 7.05 5.75
N ASN A 816 -66.50 5.89 5.74
CA ASN A 816 -66.38 5.10 4.52
C ASN A 816 -67.75 4.47 4.17
N PRO A 817 -68.36 4.81 3.02
CA PRO A 817 -69.64 4.22 2.62
C PRO A 817 -69.56 2.70 2.42
N ASP A 818 -68.39 2.15 2.07
CA ASP A 818 -68.20 0.70 1.85
C ASP A 818 -68.29 -0.12 3.16
N VAL A 819 -68.02 0.50 4.31
CA VAL A 819 -68.15 -0.15 5.63
C VAL A 819 -69.62 -0.30 5.99
N VAL A 820 -70.43 0.73 5.74
CA VAL A 820 -71.87 0.69 6.00
C VAL A 820 -72.58 -0.25 5.00
N ALA A 821 -72.09 -0.35 3.77
CA ALA A 821 -72.59 -1.31 2.78
C ALA A 821 -72.35 -2.79 3.17
N LYS A 822 -71.26 -3.11 3.88
CA LYS A 822 -71.02 -4.48 4.41
C LYS A 822 -71.98 -4.85 5.55
N ILE A 823 -72.51 -3.86 6.28
CA ILE A 823 -73.48 -4.06 7.37
C ILE A 823 -74.84 -4.53 6.82
N ALA A 824 -75.21 -4.11 5.60
CA ALA A 824 -76.49 -4.50 4.98
C ALA A 824 -76.44 -5.78 4.14
N ALA A 825 -75.25 -6.28 3.80
CA ALA A 825 -75.08 -7.50 3.02
C ALA A 825 -75.15 -8.79 3.86
N GLY A 826 -75.40 -8.68 5.17
CA GLY A 826 -75.56 -9.80 6.09
C GLY A 826 -76.87 -10.57 5.88
N ASP A 827 -76.80 -11.62 5.09
CA ASP A 827 -77.73 -12.75 4.93
C ASP A 827 -79.23 -12.44 4.73
N SER A 828 -79.69 -12.79 3.53
CA SER A 828 -81.07 -12.90 3.06
C SER A 828 -81.90 -13.95 3.82
N GLY A 829 -82.13 -13.75 5.12
CA GLY A 829 -82.95 -14.63 5.94
C GLY A 829 -82.87 -14.35 7.44
N VAL A 830 -83.31 -13.17 7.88
CA VAL A 830 -83.39 -12.84 9.32
C VAL A 830 -84.71 -12.14 9.63
N THR A 831 -85.59 -12.84 10.33
CA THR A 831 -86.77 -12.28 11.02
C THR A 831 -86.33 -11.23 12.04
N ALA A 832 -87.12 -10.16 12.22
CA ALA A 832 -86.85 -8.90 12.93
C ALA A 832 -86.35 -8.96 14.40
N THR A 833 -85.30 -9.73 14.69
CA THR A 833 -84.68 -9.86 16.01
C THR A 833 -83.14 -9.90 15.92
N ALA A 834 -82.55 -9.65 14.74
CA ALA A 834 -81.09 -9.59 14.63
C ALA A 834 -80.59 -8.58 13.59
N ILE A 835 -80.69 -7.29 13.92
CA ILE A 835 -79.71 -6.28 13.50
C ILE A 835 -78.79 -6.12 14.72
N THR A 836 -77.80 -7.00 14.88
CA THR A 836 -77.03 -7.11 16.14
C THR A 836 -75.51 -7.13 15.97
N THR A 837 -74.95 -6.84 14.79
CA THR A 837 -73.51 -7.12 14.58
C THR A 837 -72.73 -6.04 13.83
N ALA A 838 -73.10 -4.77 13.98
CA ALA A 838 -72.19 -3.66 13.63
C ALA A 838 -72.53 -2.36 14.36
N PHE A 839 -73.82 -2.19 14.67
CA PHE A 839 -74.35 -1.18 15.58
C PHE A 839 -75.08 -1.94 16.68
N GLY A 840 -74.56 -1.88 17.91
CA GLY A 840 -75.06 -2.59 19.08
C GLY A 840 -76.57 -2.42 19.26
N ALA A 841 -77.19 -3.41 19.90
CA ALA A 841 -78.64 -3.54 20.03
C ALA A 841 -79.35 -2.21 20.38
N LEU A 842 -80.25 -1.75 19.50
CA LEU A 842 -81.34 -0.88 19.93
C LEU A 842 -82.24 -1.69 20.88
N THR A 843 -81.99 -1.63 22.18
CA THR A 843 -82.87 -2.28 23.17
C THR A 843 -84.10 -1.40 23.42
N GLY A 844 -85.06 -1.48 22.52
CA GLY A 844 -86.41 -0.92 22.67
C GLY A 844 -87.41 -1.87 22.01
N ASP A 845 -87.94 -2.80 22.80
CA ASP A 845 -88.72 -3.99 22.39
C ASP A 845 -90.09 -3.69 21.71
N THR A 846 -90.33 -2.45 21.26
CA THR A 846 -91.66 -1.98 20.82
C THR A 846 -91.68 -1.12 19.55
N LEU A 847 -90.57 -0.91 18.85
CA LEU A 847 -90.54 0.02 17.70
C LEU A 847 -90.88 -0.61 16.33
N PHE A 848 -90.91 -1.93 16.20
CA PHE A 848 -91.22 -2.57 14.91
C PHE A 848 -92.37 -3.57 15.04
N GLY A 849 -93.55 -3.22 14.52
CA GLY A 849 -94.59 -4.21 14.23
C GLY A 849 -94.05 -5.27 13.27
N THR A 850 -94.49 -6.52 13.41
CA THR A 850 -94.00 -7.69 12.65
C THR A 850 -94.36 -7.69 11.15
N ASP A 851 -94.56 -6.50 10.54
CA ASP A 851 -94.87 -6.37 9.12
C ASP A 851 -93.57 -6.49 8.30
N PRO A 852 -93.46 -7.50 7.40
CA PRO A 852 -92.30 -7.65 6.52
C PRO A 852 -92.15 -6.54 5.46
N ALA A 853 -93.06 -5.56 5.40
CA ALA A 853 -92.95 -4.38 4.55
C ALA A 853 -92.11 -3.23 5.14
N ASN A 854 -91.68 -3.32 6.39
CA ASN A 854 -90.83 -2.29 7.02
C ASN A 854 -89.39 -2.42 6.54
N THR A 855 -88.83 -1.36 5.96
CA THR A 855 -87.43 -1.31 5.50
C THR A 855 -86.68 -0.18 6.18
N LEU A 856 -85.45 -0.47 6.62
CA LEU A 856 -84.49 0.53 7.04
C LEU A 856 -83.58 0.82 5.85
N GLU A 857 -83.69 2.02 5.30
CA GLU A 857 -82.71 2.52 4.35
C GLU A 857 -81.70 3.36 5.11
N TYR A 858 -80.43 3.25 4.74
CA TYR A 858 -79.38 4.11 5.28
C TYR A 858 -78.68 4.79 4.11
N ASP A 859 -78.39 6.07 4.29
CA ASP A 859 -77.60 6.86 3.38
C ASP A 859 -76.39 7.43 4.12
N VAL A 860 -75.23 7.35 3.49
CA VAL A 860 -73.98 7.87 4.03
C VAL A 860 -73.55 9.02 3.15
N ASP A 861 -73.76 10.24 3.63
CA ASP A 861 -73.30 11.44 2.97
C ASP A 861 -72.22 12.12 3.81
N GLY A 862 -70.97 11.96 3.38
CA GLY A 862 -69.80 12.51 4.06
C GLY A 862 -69.70 12.05 5.51
N ASN A 863 -69.89 12.98 6.44
CA ASN A 863 -69.82 12.74 7.89
C ASN A 863 -71.19 12.48 8.53
N THR A 864 -72.22 12.25 7.74
CA THR A 864 -73.57 11.94 8.24
C THR A 864 -74.00 10.55 7.80
N VAL A 865 -74.70 9.86 8.69
CA VAL A 865 -75.43 8.63 8.40
C VAL A 865 -76.90 8.93 8.66
N THR A 866 -77.71 8.93 7.61
CA THR A 866 -79.15 9.10 7.70
C THR A 866 -79.80 7.73 7.62
N ILE A 867 -80.56 7.37 8.65
CA ILE A 867 -81.33 6.14 8.73
C ILE A 867 -82.80 6.54 8.49
N THR A 868 -83.34 6.15 7.34
CA THR A 868 -84.74 6.37 6.99
C THR A 868 -85.56 5.14 7.39
N PHE A 869 -86.60 5.39 8.15
CA PHE A 869 -87.55 4.36 8.56
C PHE A 869 -88.71 4.39 7.57
N SER A 870 -88.89 3.35 6.74
CA SER A 870 -90.00 3.30 5.78
C SER A 870 -90.96 2.15 6.08
N GLY A 871 -92.26 2.41 5.86
CA GLY A 871 -93.34 1.42 6.04
C GLY A 871 -94.00 1.39 7.43
N LEU A 872 -93.54 2.22 8.39
CA LEU A 872 -94.12 2.31 9.73
C LEU A 872 -95.54 2.88 9.68
N VAL A 873 -96.54 1.99 9.75
CA VAL A 873 -97.95 2.38 9.90
C VAL A 873 -98.20 2.79 11.35
N ALA A 874 -98.64 4.04 11.57
CA ALA A 874 -99.01 4.54 12.89
C ALA A 874 -99.99 3.58 13.58
N ALA A 875 -99.54 2.92 14.65
CA ALA A 875 -100.41 2.07 15.44
C ALA A 875 -101.37 2.97 16.23
N ASP A 876 -102.66 2.96 15.85
CA ASP A 876 -103.74 3.84 16.35
C ASP A 876 -104.02 3.74 17.87
N THR A 877 -103.17 3.03 18.65
CA THR A 877 -103.29 2.86 20.12
C THR A 877 -101.94 2.73 20.86
N ALA A 878 -100.85 3.34 20.38
CA ALA A 878 -99.60 3.35 21.15
C ALA A 878 -99.75 4.20 22.43
N THR A 879 -99.82 3.51 23.58
CA THR A 879 -99.74 4.15 24.90
C THR A 879 -98.29 4.56 25.12
N ALA A 880 -98.05 5.87 25.30
CA ALA A 880 -96.70 6.42 25.47
C ALA A 880 -95.92 5.68 26.56
N ALA A 881 -94.87 4.97 26.16
CA ALA A 881 -93.83 4.50 27.08
C ALA A 881 -92.88 5.67 27.38
N PRO A 882 -92.51 5.92 28.64
CA PRO A 882 -91.63 7.03 28.99
C PRO A 882 -90.18 6.75 28.61
N ASP A 883 -89.58 7.70 27.87
CA ASP A 883 -88.15 8.03 27.76
C ASP A 883 -87.13 6.90 28.00
N ALA A 884 -87.12 5.87 27.16
CA ALA A 884 -85.96 4.97 27.06
C ALA A 884 -84.93 5.61 26.10
N PRO A 885 -83.69 5.93 26.55
CA PRO A 885 -82.67 6.46 25.65
C PRO A 885 -82.26 5.38 24.63
N LEU A 886 -82.18 5.78 23.36
CA LEU A 886 -81.52 4.99 22.33
C LEU A 886 -80.02 4.95 22.63
N SER A 887 -79.48 3.77 22.91
CA SER A 887 -78.04 3.54 23.07
C SER A 887 -77.45 2.90 21.81
N PHE A 888 -76.21 3.25 21.47
CA PHE A 888 -75.53 2.79 20.26
C PHE A 888 -74.09 2.42 20.58
N THR A 889 -73.72 1.15 20.40
CA THR A 889 -72.36 0.66 20.67
C THR A 889 -71.75 0.10 19.39
N PRO A 890 -70.78 0.76 18.74
CA PRO A 890 -70.10 0.22 17.56
C PRO A 890 -69.41 -1.13 17.81
N ASP A 891 -69.37 -1.98 16.79
CA ASP A 891 -68.49 -3.16 16.76
C ASP A 891 -67.06 -2.75 16.33
N ALA A 892 -66.04 -3.50 16.77
CA ALA A 892 -64.63 -3.11 16.79
C ALA A 892 -63.94 -2.96 15.41
N ASP A 893 -64.68 -3.05 14.30
CA ASP A 893 -64.15 -3.19 12.94
C ASP A 893 -64.58 -2.08 11.96
N ALA A 894 -65.12 -0.94 12.44
CA ALA A 894 -65.54 0.15 11.55
C ALA A 894 -64.32 0.88 10.94
N GLU A 895 -64.19 0.91 9.61
CA GLU A 895 -63.07 1.59 8.90
C GLU A 895 -63.49 3.00 8.43
N LEU A 896 -62.69 4.02 8.70
CA LEU A 896 -62.89 5.38 8.20
C LEU A 896 -62.52 5.47 6.70
N ALA A 897 -62.97 6.54 6.03
CA ALA A 897 -62.73 6.73 4.60
C ALA A 897 -61.23 6.83 4.22
N ASP A 898 -60.36 7.06 5.21
CA ASP A 898 -58.91 7.09 5.06
C ASP A 898 -58.22 5.75 5.38
N GLY A 899 -58.98 4.69 5.67
CA GLY A 899 -58.46 3.35 5.98
C GLY A 899 -58.06 3.14 7.44
N THR A 900 -58.39 4.06 8.35
CA THR A 900 -58.13 3.91 9.79
C THR A 900 -59.29 3.20 10.49
N THR A 901 -59.01 2.31 11.45
CA THR A 901 -60.03 1.58 12.22
C THR A 901 -60.55 2.45 13.37
N ALA A 902 -61.85 2.73 13.38
CA ALA A 902 -62.56 3.43 14.44
C ALA A 902 -63.14 2.39 15.42
N ILE A 903 -62.65 2.42 16.67
CA ILE A 903 -63.26 1.68 17.78
C ILE A 903 -63.79 2.72 18.75
N GLU A 904 -65.09 2.95 18.73
CA GLU A 904 -65.77 3.73 19.77
C GLU A 904 -66.74 2.80 20.51
N SER A 905 -66.87 2.97 21.82
CA SER A 905 -67.99 2.44 22.61
C SER A 905 -68.74 3.65 23.15
N VAL A 906 -70.01 3.82 22.78
CA VAL A 906 -70.90 4.85 23.32
C VAL A 906 -72.09 4.20 24.02
#